data_AF-A0A6P9C7D7-F1
#
_entry.id   AF-A0A6P9C7D7-F1
#
_cell.length_a   1.000
_cell.length_b   1.000
_cell.length_c   1.000
_cell.angle_alpha   90.00
_cell.angle_beta   90.00
_cell.angle_gamma   90.00
#
_symmetry.space_group_name_H-M   'P 1'
#
loop_
_entity.id
_entity.type
_entity.pdbx_description
1 polymer ?
#
loop_
_entity_poly.entity_id
_entity_poly.type
_entity_poly.pdbx_seq_one_letter_code
_entity_poly.pdbx_strand_id
1 'polypeptide(L)'
;MKSSVPSLLIVSLVMSLNSYTQQVLYCPPDSAPENITEFVCNSPSLHEFPTGFPVRAKIISVEFTQVSSLGVEALQGLPNLQELHLSNNRLKTLLSGLFRNLPELHTLDLSTNLLEDLPPEIFTSATNLTLLSISENRLAELRQSWFETLKELRILSLDNNQLKEVPISCFDKLEKLTFLDLSSNRLHRLSPDMFSGLDNLERLSLENNPIRCIAPRSFHWRPKLSILSLKNCSLTDIIIGVFQPLDHLVLLDLSDNELTMLDPPVAIPSANLSLDLTGNPWACDCRMDKLLTWVKEHKIHLYSKQEIVCAFPKSFKGEVATSLHRSQICPWSCGNGSNLRPRMKPSAPPLLIACLVMSLNSYTQQVPHCQLLFGSKNSTGFNCNDSSLREFPTGFPTETTTISVQSTQISSLGAEALKGLPELQSLYLSNNQLKTLPDGLFRNLPHLHSLDLSGNLLEDLVPELFKNVGSLAYLALSRNQLAELRPSWFETLEDLKKLHLDHNRLKEIPTSCFRKLTLLLSLDLSSNLLRCLSPEMFRGLTFLTVLNLNNNPIRSIAPNTFRGTPTLWILSLSNTGLTHVPAGLFQSLKQLGRLDLSANEITSLDSPLVNVTFALTLDLSGNPWACDCRLQALLNWVQKDGVDLFPNENVVCAFPKSLKGQVVTPLNGSQLCAC
;
A
#
# COMPACT_ATOMS: atom_id res chain seq x y z
N MET A 1 14.20 38.85 -21.27
CA MET A 1 13.60 38.33 -20.02
C MET A 1 12.84 37.07 -20.43
N LYS A 2 13.35 35.82 -20.35
CA LYS A 2 14.17 35.13 -19.32
C LYS A 2 13.54 35.30 -17.92
N SER A 3 13.20 34.24 -17.18
CA SER A 3 13.59 32.81 -17.28
C SER A 3 12.42 31.82 -17.49
N SER A 4 12.75 30.63 -18.01
CA SER A 4 11.88 29.47 -18.20
C SER A 4 12.05 28.42 -17.09
N VAL A 5 11.05 27.55 -16.95
CA VAL A 5 11.00 26.40 -16.02
C VAL A 5 12.10 25.36 -16.34
N PRO A 6 12.73 24.73 -15.33
CA PRO A 6 13.49 23.49 -15.49
C PRO A 6 12.67 22.25 -15.07
N SER A 7 12.72 21.20 -15.89
CA SER A 7 12.15 19.88 -15.60
C SER A 7 13.05 19.10 -14.63
N LEU A 8 12.46 18.32 -13.72
CA LEU A 8 13.22 17.48 -12.77
C LEU A 8 13.76 16.21 -13.44
N LEU A 9 14.94 16.36 -14.04
CA LEU A 9 15.84 15.27 -14.40
C LEU A 9 17.24 15.63 -13.87
N ILE A 10 17.83 14.73 -13.08
CA ILE A 10 19.23 14.68 -12.63
C ILE A 10 19.65 15.68 -11.51
N VAL A 11 19.87 15.13 -10.31
CA VAL A 11 21.19 15.14 -9.63
C VAL A 11 21.42 13.74 -9.01
N SER A 12 21.78 12.75 -9.82
CA SER A 12 23.07 12.07 -9.60
C SER A 12 24.27 12.76 -10.27
N LEU A 13 25.48 12.54 -9.72
CA LEU A 13 26.78 13.17 -10.03
C LEU A 13 26.81 14.68 -9.67
N VAL A 14 27.66 15.18 -8.76
CA VAL A 14 29.11 15.00 -8.55
C VAL A 14 29.39 15.12 -7.03
N MET A 15 30.07 14.20 -6.37
CA MET A 15 31.55 14.14 -6.27
C MET A 15 32.04 12.70 -6.06
N SER A 16 32.71 12.16 -7.08
CA SER A 16 33.81 11.23 -6.88
C SER A 16 35.11 12.00 -7.17
N LEU A 17 36.19 11.68 -6.44
CA LEU A 17 37.58 12.15 -6.61
C LEU A 17 37.90 13.63 -6.30
N ASN A 18 38.37 13.87 -5.06
CA ASN A 18 39.80 14.01 -4.75
C ASN A 18 39.98 14.29 -3.24
N SER A 19 41.01 13.77 -2.56
CA SER A 19 42.33 13.36 -3.03
C SER A 19 42.60 11.86 -3.04
N TYR A 20 43.20 11.39 -4.13
CA TYR A 20 43.96 10.15 -4.19
C TYR A 20 44.96 10.03 -3.02
N THR A 21 44.93 8.89 -2.33
CA THR A 21 45.99 7.88 -2.53
C THR A 21 45.38 6.48 -2.61
N GLN A 22 45.18 6.00 -3.85
CA GLN A 22 45.29 4.60 -4.28
C GLN A 22 44.40 3.55 -3.54
N GLN A 23 43.47 2.83 -4.18
CA GLN A 23 43.43 2.33 -5.56
C GLN A 23 42.00 2.29 -6.14
N VAL A 24 41.91 2.00 -7.44
CA VAL A 24 40.67 1.57 -8.10
C VAL A 24 40.22 0.25 -7.46
N LEU A 25 39.10 0.28 -6.74
CA LEU A 25 38.46 -0.94 -6.24
C LEU A 25 37.73 -1.62 -7.41
N TYR A 26 38.48 -2.47 -8.11
CA TYR A 26 37.91 -3.56 -8.87
C TYR A 26 37.20 -4.47 -7.86
N CYS A 27 35.88 -4.40 -7.83
CA CYS A 27 35.05 -5.41 -7.20
C CYS A 27 35.00 -6.61 -8.17
N PRO A 28 35.09 -7.87 -7.71
CA PRO A 28 35.61 -8.29 -6.43
C PRO A 28 37.13 -8.08 -6.35
N PRO A 29 37.70 -7.89 -5.14
CA PRO A 29 39.14 -7.66 -4.98
C PRO A 29 39.96 -8.90 -5.37
N ASP A 30 41.12 -8.68 -6.00
CA ASP A 30 42.08 -9.70 -6.48
C ASP A 30 42.53 -10.74 -5.42
N SER A 31 42.24 -10.51 -4.14
CA SER A 31 42.43 -11.49 -3.06
C SER A 31 41.41 -11.33 -1.93
N ALA A 32 40.14 -11.67 -2.19
CA ALA A 32 39.09 -11.71 -1.16
C ALA A 32 39.46 -12.65 0.02
N PRO A 33 39.43 -12.20 1.30
CA PRO A 33 39.74 -13.03 2.47
C PRO A 33 38.80 -14.23 2.65
N GLU A 34 39.32 -15.37 3.13
CA GLU A 34 38.62 -16.67 3.15
C GLU A 34 37.29 -16.71 3.92
N ASN A 35 37.03 -15.75 4.79
CA ASN A 35 35.78 -15.63 5.57
C ASN A 35 34.68 -14.81 4.85
N ILE A 36 34.98 -14.07 3.79
CA ILE A 36 34.00 -13.20 3.11
C ILE A 36 33.13 -14.01 2.15
N THR A 37 31.82 -13.98 2.39
CA THR A 37 30.79 -14.60 1.53
C THR A 37 29.81 -13.58 0.93
N GLU A 38 29.85 -12.32 1.34
CA GLU A 38 28.95 -11.26 0.88
C GLU A 38 29.78 -10.20 0.16
N PHE A 39 29.35 -9.76 -1.02
CA PHE A 39 30.09 -8.84 -1.87
C PHE A 39 29.19 -7.74 -2.39
N VAL A 40 29.60 -6.48 -2.19
CA VAL A 40 28.77 -5.30 -2.47
C VAL A 40 29.56 -4.35 -3.33
N CYS A 41 29.04 -4.04 -4.51
CA CYS A 41 29.73 -3.27 -5.54
C CYS A 41 28.83 -2.11 -6.00
N ASN A 42 28.67 -1.08 -5.17
CA ASN A 42 27.75 0.04 -5.38
C ASN A 42 28.40 1.33 -5.93
N SER A 43 29.57 1.21 -6.57
CA SER A 43 30.30 2.38 -7.09
C SER A 43 29.58 3.02 -8.29
N PRO A 44 29.21 4.32 -8.26
CA PRO A 44 28.51 4.96 -9.37
C PRO A 44 29.32 5.11 -10.67
N SER A 45 30.61 4.76 -10.67
CA SER A 45 31.47 4.71 -11.87
C SER A 45 31.73 3.29 -12.37
N LEU A 46 31.09 2.28 -11.79
CA LEU A 46 31.21 0.88 -12.21
C LEU A 46 30.33 0.65 -13.45
N HIS A 47 30.96 0.44 -14.60
CA HIS A 47 30.30 0.26 -15.91
C HIS A 47 30.27 -1.20 -16.39
N GLU A 48 31.18 -2.02 -15.89
CA GLU A 48 31.33 -3.44 -16.21
C GLU A 48 31.04 -4.27 -14.95
N PHE A 49 30.44 -5.45 -15.11
CA PHE A 49 30.11 -6.28 -13.98
C PHE A 49 31.38 -6.89 -13.35
N PRO A 50 31.56 -6.77 -12.03
CA PRO A 50 32.56 -7.47 -11.22
C PRO A 50 32.80 -8.94 -11.56
N THR A 51 34.06 -9.39 -11.76
CA THR A 51 34.39 -10.80 -12.04
C THR A 51 35.49 -11.34 -11.14
N GLY A 52 35.41 -12.62 -10.74
CA GLY A 52 36.41 -13.28 -9.89
C GLY A 52 35.96 -13.50 -8.44
N PHE A 53 34.64 -13.57 -8.22
CA PHE A 53 34.08 -13.85 -6.90
C PHE A 53 34.53 -15.26 -6.44
N PRO A 54 34.85 -15.46 -5.16
CA PRO A 54 35.30 -16.75 -4.66
C PRO A 54 34.12 -17.73 -4.55
N VAL A 55 34.41 -19.03 -4.71
CA VAL A 55 33.44 -20.16 -4.70
C VAL A 55 32.48 -20.17 -3.49
N ARG A 56 32.90 -19.56 -2.37
CA ARG A 56 32.14 -19.41 -1.12
C ARG A 56 31.12 -18.26 -1.11
N ALA A 57 31.05 -17.43 -2.15
CA ALA A 57 30.13 -16.30 -2.22
C ALA A 57 28.67 -16.77 -2.11
N LYS A 58 27.91 -16.07 -1.26
CA LYS A 58 26.50 -16.30 -0.91
C LYS A 58 25.62 -15.12 -1.30
N ILE A 59 26.09 -13.89 -1.13
CA ILE A 59 25.35 -12.69 -1.53
C ILE A 59 26.25 -11.86 -2.43
N ILE A 60 25.71 -11.41 -3.56
CA ILE A 60 26.32 -10.41 -4.42
C ILE A 60 25.28 -9.29 -4.64
N SER A 61 25.55 -8.10 -4.08
CA SER A 61 24.86 -6.87 -4.48
C SER A 61 25.76 -6.07 -5.42
N VAL A 62 25.21 -5.67 -6.56
CA VAL A 62 25.81 -4.69 -7.47
C VAL A 62 24.71 -3.71 -7.82
N GLU A 63 24.44 -2.74 -6.96
CA GLU A 63 23.28 -1.86 -7.05
C GLU A 63 23.65 -0.38 -7.16
N PHE A 64 22.75 0.44 -7.72
CA PHE A 64 22.95 1.89 -7.91
C PHE A 64 24.17 2.26 -8.79
N THR A 65 24.56 1.40 -9.73
CA THR A 65 25.75 1.61 -10.59
C THR A 65 25.41 1.94 -12.05
N GLN A 66 26.39 1.87 -12.94
CA GLN A 66 26.25 2.10 -14.37
C GLN A 66 26.36 0.79 -15.18
N VAL A 67 26.42 -0.38 -14.53
CA VAL A 67 26.57 -1.67 -15.20
C VAL A 67 25.45 -1.89 -16.19
N SER A 68 25.82 -2.20 -17.44
CA SER A 68 24.87 -2.32 -18.56
C SER A 68 24.75 -3.73 -19.15
N SER A 69 25.65 -4.63 -18.76
CA SER A 69 25.72 -6.03 -19.21
C SER A 69 26.55 -6.88 -18.25
N LEU A 70 26.19 -8.15 -18.12
CA LEU A 70 26.98 -9.17 -17.42
C LEU A 70 27.63 -10.10 -18.47
N GLY A 71 28.88 -10.52 -18.24
CA GLY A 71 29.55 -11.53 -19.06
C GLY A 71 28.97 -12.94 -18.85
N VAL A 72 29.16 -13.85 -19.79
CA VAL A 72 28.62 -15.24 -19.70
C VAL A 72 29.14 -15.97 -18.46
N GLU A 73 30.40 -15.76 -18.13
CA GLU A 73 31.10 -16.44 -17.02
C GLU A 73 31.06 -15.62 -15.71
N ALA A 74 30.33 -14.51 -15.67
CA ALA A 74 30.32 -13.54 -14.56
C ALA A 74 29.96 -14.14 -13.20
N LEU A 75 29.10 -15.17 -13.19
CA LEU A 75 28.66 -15.90 -11.98
C LEU A 75 29.16 -17.35 -11.96
N GLN A 76 30.06 -17.73 -12.87
CA GLN A 76 30.51 -19.11 -13.01
C GLN A 76 31.38 -19.51 -11.81
N GLY A 77 31.10 -20.69 -11.24
CA GLY A 77 31.87 -21.22 -10.12
C GLY A 77 31.43 -20.70 -8.75
N LEU A 78 30.21 -20.16 -8.62
CA LEU A 78 29.62 -19.68 -7.36
C LEU A 78 28.50 -20.62 -6.84
N PRO A 79 28.81 -21.89 -6.50
CA PRO A 79 27.78 -22.88 -6.14
C PRO A 79 27.03 -22.55 -4.85
N ASN A 80 27.57 -21.66 -4.01
CA ASN A 80 26.96 -21.24 -2.75
C ASN A 80 26.13 -19.96 -2.88
N LEU A 81 26.00 -19.36 -4.07
CA LEU A 81 25.30 -18.09 -4.24
C LEU A 81 23.80 -18.26 -3.94
N GLN A 82 23.34 -17.56 -2.91
CA GLN A 82 22.00 -17.58 -2.34
C GLN A 82 21.17 -16.37 -2.76
N GLU A 83 21.81 -15.19 -2.84
CA GLU A 83 21.18 -13.96 -3.26
C GLU A 83 22.01 -13.18 -4.28
N LEU A 84 21.31 -12.58 -5.25
CA LEU A 84 21.89 -11.71 -6.25
C LEU A 84 21.02 -10.48 -6.44
N HIS A 85 21.51 -9.33 -6.02
CA HIS A 85 20.84 -8.04 -6.10
C HIS A 85 21.51 -7.19 -7.17
N LEU A 86 20.77 -6.83 -8.22
CA LEU A 86 21.24 -6.06 -9.38
C LEU A 86 20.32 -4.86 -9.65
N SER A 87 19.57 -4.39 -8.65
CA SER A 87 18.65 -3.27 -8.78
C SER A 87 19.34 -1.96 -9.17
N ASN A 88 18.59 -1.00 -9.71
CA ASN A 88 19.06 0.37 -9.94
C ASN A 88 20.31 0.46 -10.83
N ASN A 89 20.33 -0.30 -11.93
CA ASN A 89 21.42 -0.34 -12.91
C ASN A 89 20.96 0.08 -14.31
N ARG A 90 21.76 -0.28 -15.33
CA ARG A 90 21.50 0.03 -16.75
C ARG A 90 21.44 -1.23 -17.61
N LEU A 91 21.15 -2.38 -17.00
CA LEU A 91 21.11 -3.68 -17.68
C LEU A 91 20.06 -3.66 -18.80
N LYS A 92 20.49 -3.87 -20.04
CA LYS A 92 19.59 -3.93 -21.21
C LYS A 92 19.26 -5.35 -21.63
N THR A 93 20.22 -6.26 -21.41
CA THR A 93 20.16 -7.68 -21.81
C THR A 93 20.93 -8.53 -20.81
N LEU A 94 20.42 -9.71 -20.49
CA LEU A 94 21.18 -10.77 -19.84
C LEU A 94 21.60 -11.83 -20.87
N LEU A 95 22.68 -12.56 -20.60
CA LEU A 95 23.18 -13.62 -21.49
C LEU A 95 22.64 -14.99 -21.08
N SER A 96 22.35 -15.85 -22.07
CA SER A 96 21.77 -17.18 -21.83
C SER A 96 22.65 -18.04 -20.93
N GLY A 97 22.07 -18.60 -19.88
CA GLY A 97 22.79 -19.49 -18.95
C GLY A 97 23.64 -18.77 -17.91
N LEU A 98 23.50 -17.45 -17.74
CA LEU A 98 24.15 -16.65 -16.68
C LEU A 98 23.94 -17.24 -15.27
N PHE A 99 22.77 -17.83 -15.00
CA PHE A 99 22.44 -18.45 -13.71
C PHE A 99 22.69 -19.97 -13.66
N ARG A 100 23.51 -20.53 -14.57
CA ARG A 100 23.89 -21.95 -14.54
C ARG A 100 24.76 -22.29 -13.34
N ASN A 101 24.50 -23.44 -12.73
CA ASN A 101 25.24 -23.98 -11.58
C ASN A 101 25.20 -23.08 -10.32
N LEU A 102 24.08 -22.40 -10.08
CA LEU A 102 23.79 -21.65 -8.84
C LEU A 102 22.68 -22.37 -8.04
N PRO A 103 22.95 -23.55 -7.45
CA PRO A 103 21.91 -24.40 -6.84
C PRO A 103 21.30 -23.79 -5.58
N GLU A 104 22.01 -22.92 -4.87
CA GLU A 104 21.53 -22.29 -3.62
C GLU A 104 20.71 -21.01 -3.86
N LEU A 105 20.62 -20.50 -5.10
CA LEU A 105 20.08 -19.17 -5.41
C LEU A 105 18.56 -19.13 -5.15
N HIS A 106 18.17 -18.41 -4.09
CA HIS A 106 16.78 -18.27 -3.65
C HIS A 106 16.21 -16.85 -3.77
N THR A 107 17.07 -15.83 -3.91
CA THR A 107 16.67 -14.42 -4.08
C THR A 107 17.35 -13.83 -5.31
N LEU A 108 16.58 -13.23 -6.22
CA LEU A 108 17.11 -12.50 -7.37
C LEU A 108 16.32 -11.20 -7.58
N ASP A 109 17.01 -10.06 -7.46
CA ASP A 109 16.47 -8.74 -7.79
C ASP A 109 17.15 -8.16 -9.04
N LEU A 110 16.33 -7.86 -10.04
CA LEU A 110 16.68 -7.23 -11.32
C LEU A 110 15.92 -5.90 -11.50
N SER A 111 15.28 -5.37 -10.45
CA SER A 111 14.39 -4.20 -10.52
C SER A 111 15.09 -2.92 -10.96
N THR A 112 14.30 -1.93 -11.40
CA THR A 112 14.77 -0.58 -11.75
C THR A 112 15.96 -0.62 -12.74
N ASN A 113 15.72 -1.26 -13.89
CA ASN A 113 16.72 -1.51 -14.93
C ASN A 113 16.17 -1.15 -16.33
N LEU A 114 16.86 -1.56 -17.39
CA LEU A 114 16.52 -1.24 -18.78
C LEU A 114 16.22 -2.50 -19.61
N LEU A 115 15.84 -3.61 -18.97
CA LEU A 115 15.65 -4.91 -19.63
C LEU A 115 14.42 -4.88 -20.54
N GLU A 116 14.63 -5.11 -21.84
CA GLU A 116 13.55 -5.13 -22.85
C GLU A 116 13.05 -6.56 -23.16
N ASP A 117 13.92 -7.57 -22.99
CA ASP A 117 13.64 -9.01 -23.10
C ASP A 117 14.68 -9.81 -22.29
N LEU A 118 14.41 -11.10 -22.04
CA LEU A 118 15.32 -12.04 -21.37
C LEU A 118 15.48 -13.34 -22.18
N PRO A 119 16.69 -13.96 -22.20
CA PRO A 119 16.89 -15.23 -22.89
C PRO A 119 15.91 -16.31 -22.43
N PRO A 120 15.35 -17.16 -23.34
CA PRO A 120 14.33 -18.14 -22.98
C PRO A 120 14.71 -19.07 -21.82
N GLU A 121 15.98 -19.49 -21.73
CA GLU A 121 16.50 -20.42 -20.72
C GLU A 121 17.28 -19.73 -19.58
N ILE A 122 17.03 -18.44 -19.33
CA ILE A 122 17.85 -17.66 -18.39
C ILE A 122 17.79 -18.23 -16.96
N PHE A 123 16.61 -18.64 -16.48
CA PHE A 123 16.40 -19.14 -15.11
C PHE A 123 16.38 -20.68 -15.00
N THR A 124 16.63 -21.42 -16.08
CA THR A 124 16.45 -22.90 -16.15
C THR A 124 17.26 -23.70 -15.11
N SER A 125 18.32 -23.12 -14.56
CA SER A 125 19.15 -23.73 -13.51
C SER A 125 18.90 -23.16 -12.10
N ALA A 126 18.14 -22.09 -11.95
CA ALA A 126 17.89 -21.39 -10.69
C ALA A 126 16.65 -21.95 -9.98
N THR A 127 16.58 -23.28 -9.85
CA THR A 127 15.36 -24.01 -9.43
C THR A 127 14.90 -23.69 -8.01
N ASN A 128 15.78 -23.15 -7.17
CA ASN A 128 15.54 -22.84 -5.76
C ASN A 128 15.08 -21.39 -5.54
N LEU A 129 14.89 -20.58 -6.59
CA LEU A 129 14.36 -19.22 -6.47
C LEU A 129 13.02 -19.20 -5.74
N THR A 130 12.96 -18.42 -4.66
CA THR A 130 11.76 -18.16 -3.85
C THR A 130 11.24 -16.73 -4.05
N LEU A 131 12.14 -15.78 -4.34
CA LEU A 131 11.81 -14.40 -4.70
C LEU A 131 12.49 -14.05 -6.02
N LEU A 132 11.69 -13.53 -6.97
CA LEU A 132 12.15 -12.97 -8.23
C LEU A 132 11.49 -11.61 -8.45
N SER A 133 12.30 -10.56 -8.47
CA SER A 133 11.89 -9.19 -8.78
C SER A 133 12.47 -8.76 -10.12
N ILE A 134 11.62 -8.36 -11.06
CA ILE A 134 12.00 -7.76 -12.36
C ILE A 134 11.15 -6.50 -12.61
N SER A 135 10.71 -5.86 -11.54
CA SER A 135 9.89 -4.64 -11.53
C SER A 135 10.63 -3.44 -12.16
N GLU A 136 9.89 -2.39 -12.54
CA GLU A 136 10.46 -1.15 -13.06
C GLU A 136 11.48 -1.36 -14.20
N ASN A 137 11.10 -2.18 -15.19
CA ASN A 137 11.89 -2.52 -16.36
C ASN A 137 11.14 -2.16 -17.65
N ARG A 138 11.52 -2.73 -18.80
CA ARG A 138 10.96 -2.41 -20.12
C ARG A 138 10.40 -3.63 -20.84
N LEU A 139 10.15 -4.73 -20.13
CA LEU A 139 9.68 -5.99 -20.70
C LEU A 139 8.34 -5.77 -21.40
N ALA A 140 8.27 -6.13 -22.69
CA ALA A 140 7.06 -6.00 -23.51
C ALA A 140 6.24 -7.29 -23.59
N GLU A 141 6.89 -8.45 -23.38
CA GLU A 141 6.34 -9.80 -23.51
C GLU A 141 6.87 -10.68 -22.37
N LEU A 142 6.12 -11.72 -21.99
CA LEU A 142 6.58 -12.79 -21.09
C LEU A 142 6.86 -14.07 -21.90
N ARG A 143 7.80 -14.89 -21.43
CA ARG A 143 8.08 -16.22 -22.00
C ARG A 143 7.86 -17.31 -20.94
N GLN A 144 7.03 -18.31 -21.25
CA GLN A 144 6.80 -19.46 -20.36
C GLN A 144 8.10 -20.14 -19.91
N SER A 145 9.10 -20.23 -20.80
CA SER A 145 10.38 -20.87 -20.54
C SER A 145 11.17 -20.24 -19.38
N TRP A 146 10.90 -18.98 -19.01
CA TRP A 146 11.47 -18.33 -17.83
C TRP A 146 10.99 -18.98 -16.52
N PHE A 147 9.75 -19.47 -16.49
CA PHE A 147 9.08 -19.94 -15.27
C PHE A 147 9.00 -21.47 -15.18
N GLU A 148 9.27 -22.18 -16.28
CA GLU A 148 9.14 -23.64 -16.44
C GLU A 148 9.89 -24.49 -15.38
N THR A 149 10.88 -23.91 -14.71
CA THR A 149 11.72 -24.60 -13.69
C THR A 149 11.58 -24.05 -12.27
N LEU A 150 10.86 -22.93 -12.08
CA LEU A 150 10.87 -22.14 -10.83
C LEU A 150 9.82 -22.62 -9.83
N LYS A 151 9.86 -23.91 -9.50
CA LYS A 151 8.84 -24.57 -8.66
C LYS A 151 8.81 -24.09 -7.21
N GLU A 152 9.92 -23.55 -6.71
CA GLU A 152 10.06 -23.02 -5.36
C GLU A 152 9.60 -21.56 -5.22
N LEU A 153 9.24 -20.90 -6.33
CA LEU A 153 8.95 -19.46 -6.35
C LEU A 153 7.70 -19.13 -5.53
N ARG A 154 7.81 -18.13 -4.65
CA ARG A 154 6.76 -17.65 -3.74
C ARG A 154 6.31 -16.24 -4.08
N ILE A 155 7.27 -15.38 -4.44
CA ILE A 155 7.08 -13.97 -4.77
C ILE A 155 7.61 -13.72 -6.18
N LEU A 156 6.75 -13.18 -7.03
CA LEU A 156 7.10 -12.71 -8.38
C LEU A 156 6.59 -11.28 -8.58
N SER A 157 7.51 -10.33 -8.72
CA SER A 157 7.19 -8.93 -9.00
C SER A 157 7.59 -8.57 -10.44
N LEU A 158 6.60 -8.14 -11.23
CA LEU A 158 6.69 -7.77 -12.64
C LEU A 158 6.03 -6.40 -12.90
N ASP A 159 5.77 -5.63 -11.84
CA ASP A 159 5.11 -4.34 -11.91
C ASP A 159 5.95 -3.29 -12.68
N ASN A 160 5.30 -2.20 -13.11
CA ASN A 160 5.92 -1.07 -13.81
C ASN A 160 6.75 -1.50 -15.04
N ASN A 161 6.23 -2.44 -15.82
CA ASN A 161 6.80 -2.90 -17.09
C ASN A 161 5.89 -2.50 -18.29
N GLN A 162 6.08 -3.09 -19.47
CA GLN A 162 5.33 -2.77 -20.70
C GLN A 162 4.48 -3.94 -21.21
N LEU A 163 4.21 -4.94 -20.36
CA LEU A 163 3.56 -6.21 -20.72
C LEU A 163 2.15 -5.97 -21.23
N LYS A 164 1.85 -6.48 -22.43
CA LYS A 164 0.53 -6.35 -23.08
C LYS A 164 -0.39 -7.57 -22.86
N GLU A 165 0.23 -8.73 -22.69
CA GLU A 165 -0.44 -9.99 -22.40
C GLU A 165 0.48 -10.92 -21.60
N VAL A 166 -0.15 -11.88 -20.94
CA VAL A 166 0.49 -13.03 -20.28
C VAL A 166 0.13 -14.25 -21.13
N PRO A 167 1.11 -15.03 -21.63
CA PRO A 167 0.83 -16.25 -22.38
C PRO A 167 0.04 -17.27 -21.56
N ILE A 168 -0.81 -18.06 -22.22
CA ILE A 168 -1.45 -19.23 -21.59
C ILE A 168 -0.36 -20.19 -21.09
N SER A 169 -0.57 -20.81 -19.94
CA SER A 169 0.39 -21.72 -19.29
C SER A 169 1.73 -21.10 -18.89
N CYS A 170 1.89 -19.77 -18.98
CA CYS A 170 3.13 -19.06 -18.61
C CYS A 170 3.56 -19.33 -17.16
N PHE A 171 2.64 -19.68 -16.28
CA PHE A 171 2.87 -19.88 -14.85
C PHE A 171 2.57 -21.30 -14.34
N ASP A 172 2.29 -22.27 -15.23
CA ASP A 172 1.82 -23.62 -14.88
C ASP A 172 2.77 -24.44 -13.96
N LYS A 173 4.01 -23.98 -13.77
CA LYS A 173 5.04 -24.63 -12.93
C LYS A 173 5.30 -23.92 -11.61
N LEU A 174 4.71 -22.75 -11.38
CA LEU A 174 4.91 -21.93 -10.18
C LEU A 174 4.01 -22.41 -9.02
N GLU A 175 4.07 -23.71 -8.73
CA GLU A 175 3.16 -24.43 -7.82
C GLU A 175 3.14 -23.84 -6.39
N LYS A 176 4.20 -23.14 -5.96
CA LYS A 176 4.36 -22.54 -4.62
C LYS A 176 4.13 -21.02 -4.56
N LEU A 177 3.74 -20.38 -5.67
CA LEU A 177 3.59 -18.92 -5.73
C LEU A 177 2.45 -18.45 -4.84
N THR A 178 2.72 -17.49 -3.95
CA THR A 178 1.73 -16.88 -3.06
C THR A 178 1.46 -15.41 -3.38
N PHE A 179 2.40 -14.70 -3.99
CA PHE A 179 2.23 -13.31 -4.43
C PHE A 179 2.73 -13.11 -5.87
N LEU A 180 1.87 -12.49 -6.68
CA LEU A 180 2.15 -12.03 -8.04
C LEU A 180 1.76 -10.55 -8.19
N ASP A 181 2.72 -9.70 -8.51
CA ASP A 181 2.48 -8.31 -8.88
C ASP A 181 2.68 -8.09 -10.39
N LEU A 182 1.61 -7.63 -11.05
CA LEU A 182 1.56 -7.25 -12.45
C LEU A 182 1.04 -5.81 -12.62
N SER A 183 1.04 -5.01 -11.56
CA SER A 183 0.53 -3.64 -11.59
C SER A 183 1.32 -2.71 -12.54
N SER A 184 0.71 -1.60 -12.93
CA SER A 184 1.30 -0.56 -13.79
C SER A 184 1.90 -1.11 -15.11
N ASN A 185 1.24 -2.09 -15.71
CA ASN A 185 1.59 -2.67 -17.01
C ASN A 185 0.58 -2.22 -18.10
N ARG A 186 0.54 -2.91 -19.25
CA ARG A 186 -0.32 -2.59 -20.39
C ARG A 186 -1.31 -3.71 -20.73
N LEU A 187 -1.69 -4.53 -19.75
CA LEU A 187 -2.62 -5.64 -19.95
C LEU A 187 -4.01 -5.11 -20.35
N HIS A 188 -4.58 -5.64 -21.44
CA HIS A 188 -5.84 -5.15 -22.01
C HIS A 188 -7.10 -5.98 -21.68
N ARG A 189 -6.91 -7.24 -21.31
CA ARG A 189 -7.99 -8.18 -20.94
C ARG A 189 -7.44 -9.28 -20.05
N LEU A 190 -8.28 -9.84 -19.18
CA LEU A 190 -8.01 -11.14 -18.57
C LEU A 190 -8.62 -12.24 -19.44
N SER A 191 -7.84 -13.26 -19.78
CA SER A 191 -8.28 -14.41 -20.60
C SER A 191 -8.51 -15.65 -19.72
N PRO A 192 -9.20 -16.70 -20.19
CA PRO A 192 -9.17 -18.01 -19.56
C PRO A 192 -7.73 -18.54 -19.54
N ASP A 193 -7.37 -19.33 -18.53
CA ASP A 193 -6.07 -20.02 -18.43
C ASP A 193 -4.81 -19.10 -18.46
N MET A 194 -5.01 -17.79 -18.29
CA MET A 194 -3.94 -16.79 -18.19
C MET A 194 -3.09 -16.95 -16.91
N PHE A 195 -3.70 -17.48 -15.86
CA PHE A 195 -3.10 -17.67 -14.54
C PHE A 195 -3.25 -19.13 -14.04
N SER A 196 -3.39 -20.10 -14.96
CA SER A 196 -3.49 -21.52 -14.59
C SER A 196 -2.25 -22.01 -13.85
N GLY A 197 -2.44 -23.04 -13.01
CA GLY A 197 -1.38 -23.65 -12.19
C GLY A 197 -0.94 -22.85 -10.97
N LEU A 198 -1.43 -21.62 -10.78
CA LEU A 198 -1.14 -20.77 -9.62
C LEU A 198 -2.00 -21.13 -8.38
N ASP A 199 -2.27 -22.42 -8.15
CA ASP A 199 -3.27 -22.92 -7.20
C ASP A 199 -3.08 -22.43 -5.74
N ASN A 200 -1.85 -22.08 -5.36
CA ASN A 200 -1.51 -21.56 -4.02
C ASN A 200 -1.46 -20.01 -3.93
N LEU A 201 -1.81 -19.29 -5.00
CA LEU A 201 -1.72 -17.83 -5.05
C LEU A 201 -2.68 -17.18 -4.05
N GLU A 202 -2.13 -16.42 -3.10
CA GLU A 202 -2.87 -15.71 -2.05
C GLU A 202 -3.13 -14.26 -2.43
N ARG A 203 -2.24 -13.63 -3.21
CA ARG A 203 -2.30 -12.21 -3.58
C ARG A 203 -2.00 -12.01 -5.06
N LEU A 204 -2.91 -11.33 -5.76
CA LEU A 204 -2.75 -10.92 -7.16
C LEU A 204 -3.02 -9.42 -7.28
N SER A 205 -2.00 -8.67 -7.70
CA SER A 205 -2.09 -7.24 -8.02
C SER A 205 -2.06 -7.04 -9.53
N LEU A 206 -3.10 -6.38 -10.07
CA LEU A 206 -3.24 -6.02 -11.48
C LEU A 206 -3.46 -4.52 -11.66
N GLU A 207 -3.22 -3.72 -10.62
CA GLU A 207 -3.58 -2.30 -10.56
C GLU A 207 -3.02 -1.49 -11.73
N ASN A 208 -3.68 -0.39 -12.11
CA ASN A 208 -3.18 0.56 -13.12
C ASN A 208 -2.90 -0.08 -14.51
N ASN A 209 -3.57 -1.18 -14.87
CA ASN A 209 -3.50 -1.79 -16.21
C ASN A 209 -4.77 -1.46 -17.02
N PRO A 210 -4.71 -1.18 -18.33
CA PRO A 210 -5.87 -0.85 -19.16
C PRO A 210 -6.79 -2.06 -19.51
N ILE A 211 -7.17 -2.88 -18.51
CA ILE A 211 -7.98 -4.09 -18.60
C ILE A 211 -9.47 -3.71 -18.76
N ARG A 212 -9.95 -3.65 -19.99
CA ARG A 212 -11.36 -3.27 -20.26
C ARG A 212 -12.37 -4.38 -19.93
N CYS A 213 -11.94 -5.64 -19.98
CA CYS A 213 -12.83 -6.79 -19.76
C CYS A 213 -12.12 -8.00 -19.15
N ILE A 214 -12.90 -8.80 -18.41
CA ILE A 214 -12.51 -10.09 -17.84
C ILE A 214 -13.31 -11.17 -18.56
N ALA A 215 -12.63 -12.14 -19.18
CA ALA A 215 -13.30 -13.23 -19.89
C ALA A 215 -14.05 -14.17 -18.93
N PRO A 216 -15.13 -14.83 -19.39
CA PRO A 216 -15.74 -15.91 -18.63
C PRO A 216 -14.67 -16.97 -18.31
N ARG A 217 -14.73 -17.55 -17.11
CA ARG A 217 -13.80 -18.60 -16.65
C ARG A 217 -12.35 -18.17 -16.38
N SER A 218 -11.98 -16.90 -16.37
CA SER A 218 -10.60 -16.46 -16.01
C SER A 218 -10.08 -17.02 -14.67
N PHE A 219 -10.96 -17.28 -13.69
CA PHE A 219 -10.60 -17.85 -12.38
C PHE A 219 -11.06 -19.31 -12.18
N HIS A 220 -11.46 -20.04 -13.23
CA HIS A 220 -12.14 -21.35 -13.10
C HIS A 220 -11.35 -22.45 -12.38
N TRP A 221 -10.03 -22.28 -12.26
CA TRP A 221 -9.09 -23.16 -11.59
C TRP A 221 -9.08 -23.05 -10.04
N ARG A 222 -9.90 -22.17 -9.45
CA ARG A 222 -10.10 -22.00 -7.98
C ARG A 222 -8.82 -21.70 -7.17
N PRO A 223 -8.22 -20.51 -7.35
CA PRO A 223 -7.11 -20.05 -6.49
C PRO A 223 -7.46 -19.97 -5.00
N LYS A 224 -6.41 -20.02 -4.15
CA LYS A 224 -6.46 -19.60 -2.74
C LYS A 224 -6.39 -18.09 -2.52
N LEU A 225 -6.83 -17.30 -3.51
CA LEU A 225 -6.69 -15.84 -3.50
C LEU A 225 -7.44 -15.24 -2.31
N SER A 226 -6.67 -14.62 -1.42
CA SER A 226 -7.13 -13.81 -0.30
C SER A 226 -7.22 -12.34 -0.67
N ILE A 227 -6.35 -11.84 -1.57
CA ILE A 227 -6.36 -10.46 -2.07
C ILE A 227 -6.31 -10.46 -3.59
N LEU A 228 -7.31 -9.85 -4.22
CA LEU A 228 -7.29 -9.53 -5.65
C LEU A 228 -7.47 -8.02 -5.80
N SER A 229 -6.49 -7.35 -6.39
CA SER A 229 -6.60 -5.94 -6.75
C SER A 229 -6.64 -5.76 -8.27
N LEU A 230 -7.70 -5.10 -8.72
CA LEU A 230 -8.02 -4.70 -10.10
C LEU A 230 -8.25 -3.17 -10.14
N LYS A 231 -7.64 -2.43 -9.20
CA LYS A 231 -7.75 -0.99 -9.09
C LYS A 231 -7.33 -0.26 -10.38
N ASN A 232 -8.01 0.82 -10.72
CA ASN A 232 -7.68 1.71 -11.84
C ASN A 232 -7.46 0.95 -13.16
N CYS A 233 -8.33 -0.03 -13.44
CA CYS A 233 -8.18 -0.93 -14.60
C CYS A 233 -8.96 -0.52 -15.85
N SER A 234 -9.80 0.54 -15.80
CA SER A 234 -10.74 0.89 -16.88
C SER A 234 -11.75 -0.22 -17.26
N LEU A 235 -12.10 -1.10 -16.32
CA LEU A 235 -13.14 -2.13 -16.50
C LEU A 235 -14.53 -1.48 -16.63
N THR A 236 -15.30 -1.77 -17.68
CA THR A 236 -16.67 -1.20 -17.84
C THR A 236 -17.78 -2.10 -17.29
N ASP A 237 -17.60 -3.42 -17.42
CA ASP A 237 -18.57 -4.44 -17.05
C ASP A 237 -17.86 -5.72 -16.60
N ILE A 238 -18.45 -6.42 -15.62
CA ILE A 238 -17.96 -7.70 -15.11
C ILE A 238 -19.01 -8.78 -15.35
N ILE A 239 -18.58 -9.89 -15.95
CA ILE A 239 -19.48 -11.01 -16.28
C ILE A 239 -19.91 -11.73 -15.01
N ILE A 240 -21.23 -11.94 -14.89
CA ILE A 240 -21.84 -12.61 -13.74
C ILE A 240 -21.13 -13.94 -13.48
N GLY A 241 -20.69 -14.11 -12.24
CA GLY A 241 -20.10 -15.35 -11.77
C GLY A 241 -18.61 -15.53 -12.03
N VAL A 242 -17.92 -14.56 -12.64
CA VAL A 242 -16.48 -14.71 -12.97
C VAL A 242 -15.59 -14.89 -11.74
N PHE A 243 -15.95 -14.27 -10.60
CA PHE A 243 -15.23 -14.39 -9.33
C PHE A 243 -15.73 -15.53 -8.43
N GLN A 244 -16.78 -16.28 -8.81
CA GLN A 244 -17.34 -17.37 -7.99
C GLN A 244 -16.34 -18.46 -7.56
N PRO A 245 -15.26 -18.75 -8.31
CA PRO A 245 -14.20 -19.67 -7.86
C PRO A 245 -13.34 -19.15 -6.70
N LEU A 246 -13.46 -17.89 -6.28
CA LEU A 246 -12.61 -17.23 -5.29
C LEU A 246 -13.13 -17.42 -3.85
N ASP A 247 -13.25 -18.68 -3.41
CA ASP A 247 -13.90 -19.04 -2.13
C ASP A 247 -13.17 -18.49 -0.87
N HIS A 248 -11.88 -18.13 -1.00
CA HIS A 248 -11.00 -17.69 0.10
C HIS A 248 -10.85 -16.16 0.21
N LEU A 249 -11.55 -15.39 -0.63
CA LEU A 249 -11.29 -13.96 -0.81
C LEU A 249 -11.56 -13.16 0.47
N VAL A 250 -10.60 -12.32 0.85
CA VAL A 250 -10.64 -11.42 2.02
C VAL A 250 -10.67 -9.96 1.57
N LEU A 251 -10.02 -9.61 0.46
CA LEU A 251 -10.10 -8.30 -0.19
C LEU A 251 -10.27 -8.46 -1.70
N LEU A 252 -11.31 -7.82 -2.24
CA LEU A 252 -11.46 -7.57 -3.67
C LEU A 252 -11.47 -6.06 -3.90
N ASP A 253 -10.40 -5.52 -4.47
CA ASP A 253 -10.32 -4.12 -4.86
C ASP A 253 -10.67 -4.00 -6.36
N LEU A 254 -11.77 -3.31 -6.65
CA LEU A 254 -12.24 -2.93 -7.98
C LEU A 254 -12.29 -1.41 -8.12
N SER A 255 -11.61 -0.65 -7.26
CA SER A 255 -11.66 0.81 -7.20
C SER A 255 -11.19 1.49 -8.49
N ASP A 256 -11.61 2.74 -8.69
CA ASP A 256 -11.17 3.61 -9.80
C ASP A 256 -11.38 3.00 -11.22
N ASN A 257 -12.41 2.17 -11.40
CA ASN A 257 -12.76 1.59 -12.70
C ASN A 257 -13.93 2.32 -13.39
N GLU A 258 -14.33 1.84 -14.57
CA GLU A 258 -15.50 2.34 -15.31
C GLU A 258 -16.76 1.47 -15.08
N LEU A 259 -16.81 0.69 -13.99
CA LEU A 259 -17.88 -0.28 -13.77
C LEU A 259 -19.21 0.41 -13.52
N THR A 260 -20.19 0.03 -14.33
CA THR A 260 -21.55 0.50 -14.15
C THR A 260 -22.40 -0.49 -13.36
N MET A 261 -22.18 -1.80 -13.43
CA MET A 261 -22.88 -2.72 -12.52
C MET A 261 -22.04 -3.95 -12.20
N LEU A 262 -22.30 -4.51 -11.03
CA LEU A 262 -21.68 -5.72 -10.52
C LEU A 262 -22.78 -6.57 -9.89
N ASP A 263 -22.98 -7.79 -10.39
CA ASP A 263 -23.72 -8.82 -9.65
C ASP A 263 -22.83 -9.36 -8.51
N PRO A 264 -23.39 -9.96 -7.44
CA PRO A 264 -22.62 -10.56 -6.35
C PRO A 264 -21.38 -11.35 -6.82
N PRO A 265 -20.15 -10.95 -6.42
CA PRO A 265 -18.92 -11.52 -6.98
C PRO A 265 -18.81 -13.03 -6.67
N VAL A 266 -19.14 -13.42 -5.43
CA VAL A 266 -19.21 -14.81 -4.97
C VAL A 266 -20.60 -15.09 -4.38
N ALA A 267 -21.09 -16.33 -4.46
CA ALA A 267 -22.40 -16.69 -3.92
C ALA A 267 -22.37 -16.77 -2.39
N ILE A 268 -21.34 -17.44 -1.86
CA ILE A 268 -21.10 -17.59 -0.42
C ILE A 268 -19.74 -16.93 -0.11
N PRO A 269 -19.73 -15.76 0.55
CA PRO A 269 -18.51 -15.04 0.88
C PRO A 269 -17.81 -15.57 2.14
N SER A 270 -16.51 -15.30 2.26
CA SER A 270 -15.78 -15.50 3.51
C SER A 270 -16.26 -14.52 4.59
N ALA A 271 -16.13 -14.89 5.87
CA ALA A 271 -16.66 -14.12 7.00
C ALA A 271 -16.06 -12.70 7.14
N ASN A 272 -14.88 -12.47 6.56
CA ASN A 272 -14.15 -11.21 6.65
C ASN A 272 -13.98 -10.51 5.27
N LEU A 273 -14.73 -10.94 4.24
CA LEU A 273 -14.62 -10.36 2.90
C LEU A 273 -14.88 -8.85 2.92
N SER A 274 -13.88 -8.12 2.44
CA SER A 274 -13.88 -6.70 2.15
C SER A 274 -13.96 -6.49 0.65
N LEU A 275 -14.86 -5.62 0.17
CA LEU A 275 -14.78 -5.11 -1.20
C LEU A 275 -14.42 -3.63 -1.18
N ASP A 276 -13.48 -3.22 -2.04
CA ASP A 276 -13.36 -1.84 -2.46
C ASP A 276 -14.05 -1.70 -3.83
N LEU A 277 -15.10 -0.89 -3.89
CA LEU A 277 -15.90 -0.63 -5.08
C LEU A 277 -15.94 0.88 -5.39
N THR A 278 -14.96 1.63 -4.88
CA THR A 278 -14.91 3.09 -4.96
C THR A 278 -14.52 3.59 -6.36
N GLY A 279 -14.61 4.90 -6.63
CA GLY A 279 -14.14 5.49 -7.89
C GLY A 279 -14.84 5.01 -9.18
N ASN A 280 -15.94 4.25 -9.08
CA ASN A 280 -16.65 3.66 -10.22
C ASN A 280 -17.91 4.45 -10.61
N PRO A 281 -18.36 4.38 -11.88
CA PRO A 281 -19.59 4.99 -12.37
C PRO A 281 -20.81 4.05 -12.27
N TRP A 282 -21.11 3.49 -11.09
CA TRP A 282 -22.15 2.47 -10.90
C TRP A 282 -23.57 2.83 -11.44
N ALA A 283 -24.50 1.88 -11.50
CA ALA A 283 -25.78 1.97 -12.20
C ALA A 283 -26.89 1.49 -11.30
N CYS A 284 -27.57 2.46 -10.72
CA CYS A 284 -28.24 2.24 -9.46
C CYS A 284 -29.73 2.31 -9.63
N ASP A 285 -30.15 1.41 -10.50
CA ASP A 285 -31.50 0.91 -10.76
C ASP A 285 -31.65 -0.50 -10.15
N CYS A 286 -32.72 -1.22 -10.52
CA CYS A 286 -33.00 -2.58 -10.03
C CYS A 286 -31.84 -3.58 -10.22
N ARG A 287 -30.90 -3.36 -11.15
CA ARG A 287 -29.76 -4.27 -11.37
C ARG A 287 -28.80 -4.32 -10.17
N MET A 288 -28.67 -3.21 -9.44
CA MET A 288 -27.82 -3.12 -8.25
C MET A 288 -28.43 -3.80 -7.00
N ASP A 289 -29.75 -4.06 -7.00
CA ASP A 289 -30.50 -4.61 -5.85
C ASP A 289 -29.89 -5.91 -5.33
N LYS A 290 -29.49 -6.78 -6.27
CA LYS A 290 -28.87 -8.07 -5.96
C LYS A 290 -27.57 -7.93 -5.18
N LEU A 291 -26.66 -7.05 -5.61
CA LEU A 291 -25.36 -6.86 -4.95
C LEU A 291 -25.56 -6.33 -3.54
N LEU A 292 -26.47 -5.37 -3.37
CA LEU A 292 -26.67 -4.67 -2.11
C LEU A 292 -27.46 -5.50 -1.10
N THR A 293 -28.44 -6.28 -1.55
CA THR A 293 -29.09 -7.30 -0.73
C THR A 293 -28.07 -8.34 -0.28
N TRP A 294 -27.26 -8.87 -1.19
CA TRP A 294 -26.22 -9.85 -0.86
C TRP A 294 -25.17 -9.30 0.13
N VAL A 295 -24.70 -8.05 -0.07
CA VAL A 295 -23.80 -7.33 0.87
C VAL A 295 -24.42 -7.23 2.27
N LYS A 296 -25.72 -6.92 2.37
CA LYS A 296 -26.43 -6.77 3.64
C LYS A 296 -26.68 -8.11 4.34
N GLU A 297 -27.13 -9.12 3.60
CA GLU A 297 -27.38 -10.48 4.10
C GLU A 297 -26.10 -11.12 4.67
N HIS A 298 -24.97 -10.95 3.99
CA HIS A 298 -23.69 -11.54 4.37
C HIS A 298 -22.79 -10.59 5.19
N LYS A 299 -23.30 -9.42 5.59
CA LYS A 299 -22.59 -8.40 6.39
C LYS A 299 -21.22 -7.98 5.83
N ILE A 300 -21.10 -7.91 4.52
CA ILE A 300 -19.85 -7.63 3.81
C ILE A 300 -19.23 -6.31 4.28
N HIS A 301 -17.95 -6.37 4.60
CA HIS A 301 -17.16 -5.19 4.84
C HIS A 301 -16.91 -4.52 3.49
N LEU A 302 -17.01 -3.19 3.43
CA LEU A 302 -16.68 -2.47 2.20
C LEU A 302 -15.77 -1.33 2.62
N TYR A 303 -14.61 -1.22 1.96
CA TYR A 303 -13.46 -0.47 2.47
C TYR A 303 -13.82 1.00 2.76
N SER A 304 -14.52 1.62 1.81
CA SER A 304 -15.25 2.88 1.98
C SER A 304 -16.66 2.75 1.43
N LYS A 305 -17.63 2.29 2.24
CA LYS A 305 -19.05 2.12 1.85
C LYS A 305 -19.62 3.34 1.12
N GLN A 306 -19.20 4.51 1.58
CA GLN A 306 -19.61 5.85 1.21
C GLN A 306 -19.08 6.34 -0.15
N GLU A 307 -17.94 5.81 -0.58
CA GLU A 307 -17.33 6.11 -1.88
C GLU A 307 -17.83 5.15 -2.98
N ILE A 308 -18.68 4.17 -2.63
CA ILE A 308 -19.37 3.31 -3.59
C ILE A 308 -20.55 4.09 -4.15
N VAL A 309 -20.28 4.66 -5.30
CA VAL A 309 -21.05 5.73 -5.89
C VAL A 309 -21.42 5.35 -7.31
N CYS A 310 -22.64 5.68 -7.69
CA CYS A 310 -23.15 5.40 -9.00
C CYS A 310 -23.03 6.64 -9.92
N ALA A 311 -23.12 6.46 -11.24
CA ALA A 311 -23.19 7.48 -12.27
C ALA A 311 -24.52 7.51 -13.05
N PHE A 312 -25.51 6.66 -12.73
CA PHE A 312 -26.89 6.70 -13.26
C PHE A 312 -27.88 5.86 -12.43
N PRO A 313 -29.23 5.91 -12.64
CA PRO A 313 -30.07 6.77 -13.51
C PRO A 313 -30.59 8.05 -12.82
N LYS A 314 -30.76 9.15 -13.58
CA LYS A 314 -30.83 10.58 -13.15
C LYS A 314 -31.58 10.95 -11.85
N SER A 315 -32.55 10.15 -11.39
CA SER A 315 -33.22 10.29 -10.10
C SER A 315 -32.34 9.98 -8.89
N PHE A 316 -31.28 9.20 -9.05
CA PHE A 316 -30.43 8.81 -7.94
C PHE A 316 -29.06 9.42 -8.02
N LYS A 317 -28.77 10.45 -8.85
CA LYS A 317 -27.44 11.11 -8.81
C LYS A 317 -27.45 11.63 -7.41
N GLY A 318 -26.48 11.28 -6.59
CA GLY A 318 -26.44 11.69 -5.18
C GLY A 318 -25.79 10.66 -4.30
N GLU A 319 -26.29 9.46 -4.43
CA GLU A 319 -26.80 8.86 -3.24
C GLU A 319 -26.10 7.52 -2.93
N VAL A 320 -25.11 7.39 -2.02
CA VAL A 320 -24.30 6.16 -1.80
C VAL A 320 -25.03 4.82 -2.06
N ALA A 321 -24.44 3.98 -2.92
CA ALA A 321 -24.94 2.65 -3.33
C ALA A 321 -25.54 1.85 -2.18
N THR A 322 -24.87 1.79 -1.04
CA THR A 322 -25.22 0.87 0.04
C THR A 322 -26.43 1.28 0.88
N SER A 323 -26.72 2.57 1.04
CA SER A 323 -27.76 3.06 1.97
C SER A 323 -29.14 3.21 1.31
N LEU A 324 -29.20 3.28 -0.03
CA LEU A 324 -30.43 3.50 -0.80
C LEU A 324 -31.17 2.07 -0.87
N HIS A 325 -32.52 1.97 -0.77
CA HIS A 325 -33.29 0.74 -0.40
C HIS A 325 -33.94 -0.08 -1.55
N ARG A 326 -34.26 -1.38 -1.32
CA ARG A 326 -34.80 -2.31 -2.35
C ARG A 326 -36.13 -1.90 -2.99
N SER A 327 -37.18 -1.69 -2.19
CA SER A 327 -38.49 -1.17 -2.68
C SER A 327 -38.34 0.14 -3.44
N GLN A 328 -37.22 0.79 -3.17
CA GLN A 328 -36.81 1.96 -3.84
C GLN A 328 -36.13 1.56 -5.18
N ILE A 329 -34.96 0.92 -5.32
CA ILE A 329 -34.37 0.74 -6.68
C ILE A 329 -35.14 -0.16 -7.61
N CYS A 330 -35.80 -1.18 -7.04
CA CYS A 330 -36.61 -2.11 -7.81
C CYS A 330 -38.09 -2.01 -7.40
N PRO A 331 -38.79 -0.91 -7.75
CA PRO A 331 -40.17 -0.70 -7.32
C PRO A 331 -41.18 -1.64 -7.99
N TRP A 332 -40.78 -2.33 -9.06
CA TRP A 332 -41.64 -3.21 -9.86
C TRP A 332 -41.25 -4.69 -9.78
N SER A 333 -40.48 -5.09 -8.75
CA SER A 333 -40.21 -6.51 -8.49
C SER A 333 -41.51 -7.21 -8.04
N CYS A 334 -42.26 -7.77 -8.98
CA CYS A 334 -43.48 -8.51 -8.70
C CYS A 334 -43.22 -9.67 -7.73
N GLY A 335 -43.87 -9.62 -6.57
CA GLY A 335 -43.87 -10.69 -5.57
C GLY A 335 -45.18 -10.72 -4.79
N ASN A 336 -46.19 -11.39 -5.34
CA ASN A 336 -47.45 -11.84 -4.71
C ASN A 336 -48.21 -10.88 -3.76
N GLY A 337 -49.39 -10.41 -4.17
CA GLY A 337 -50.38 -9.91 -3.20
C GLY A 337 -51.46 -8.97 -3.72
N SER A 338 -52.55 -9.53 -4.26
CA SER A 338 -53.93 -8.99 -4.26
C SER A 338 -54.22 -7.50 -4.54
N ASN A 339 -54.92 -7.29 -5.65
CA ASN A 339 -56.08 -6.38 -5.81
C ASN A 339 -55.94 -4.89 -5.46
N LEU A 340 -56.01 -4.06 -6.51
CA LEU A 340 -57.12 -3.09 -6.69
C LEU A 340 -57.21 -2.67 -8.18
N ARG A 341 -58.34 -2.96 -8.83
CA ARG A 341 -58.71 -2.40 -10.14
C ARG A 341 -59.75 -1.30 -9.94
N PRO A 342 -59.67 -0.21 -10.70
CA PRO A 342 -60.87 0.28 -11.38
C PRO A 342 -60.85 0.00 -12.90
N ARG A 343 -62.05 -0.05 -13.49
CA ARG A 343 -62.32 -0.47 -14.87
C ARG A 343 -61.79 0.50 -15.94
N MET A 344 -61.10 -0.04 -16.96
CA MET A 344 -61.21 0.47 -18.34
C MET A 344 -62.43 -0.16 -19.03
N LYS A 345 -63.07 0.56 -19.97
CA LYS A 345 -63.59 0.05 -21.26
C LYS A 345 -64.11 1.20 -22.18
N PRO A 346 -64.27 1.00 -23.51
CA PRO A 346 -63.26 1.54 -24.44
C PRO A 346 -63.81 2.18 -25.74
N SER A 347 -62.92 2.68 -26.60
CA SER A 347 -63.10 2.71 -28.07
C SER A 347 -61.73 2.74 -28.79
N ALA A 348 -61.73 2.46 -30.09
CA ALA A 348 -60.64 1.73 -30.78
C ALA A 348 -59.86 2.59 -31.84
N PRO A 349 -58.77 2.06 -32.45
CA PRO A 349 -57.77 2.79 -33.27
C PRO A 349 -58.21 2.84 -34.78
N PRO A 350 -57.41 3.29 -35.80
CA PRO A 350 -55.95 3.45 -35.82
C PRO A 350 -55.33 4.65 -36.60
N LEU A 351 -54.02 4.88 -36.39
CA LEU A 351 -52.99 4.88 -37.45
C LEU A 351 -51.55 4.92 -36.87
N LEU A 352 -50.73 3.98 -37.35
CA LEU A 352 -49.26 3.87 -37.27
C LEU A 352 -48.58 5.09 -37.95
N ILE A 353 -47.36 5.59 -37.67
CA ILE A 353 -46.16 5.18 -36.90
C ILE A 353 -45.51 6.44 -36.28
N ALA A 354 -45.01 6.38 -35.03
CA ALA A 354 -43.78 7.08 -34.57
C ALA A 354 -43.46 6.78 -33.09
N CYS A 355 -42.72 5.70 -32.81
CA CYS A 355 -42.11 5.50 -31.49
C CYS A 355 -40.65 6.00 -31.51
N LEU A 356 -40.39 7.19 -30.95
CA LEU A 356 -39.16 7.63 -30.26
C LEU A 356 -39.22 9.15 -30.00
N VAL A 357 -38.57 9.60 -28.91
CA VAL A 357 -38.40 11.00 -28.45
C VAL A 357 -39.60 11.70 -27.78
N MET A 358 -39.60 11.68 -26.43
CA MET A 358 -39.96 12.76 -25.47
C MET A 358 -39.46 12.27 -24.08
N SER A 359 -38.55 12.88 -23.29
CA SER A 359 -38.02 14.25 -23.19
C SER A 359 -39.10 15.30 -22.86
N LEU A 360 -39.03 16.14 -21.82
CA LEU A 360 -38.03 16.39 -20.74
C LEU A 360 -38.70 17.22 -19.61
N ASN A 361 -38.07 17.31 -18.42
CA ASN A 361 -38.35 18.25 -17.29
C ASN A 361 -39.71 18.06 -16.54
N SER A 362 -39.87 18.33 -15.24
CA SER A 362 -39.08 18.96 -14.16
C SER A 362 -39.52 18.33 -12.80
N TYR A 363 -38.84 18.40 -11.65
CA TYR A 363 -37.91 19.38 -11.08
C TYR A 363 -36.67 18.72 -10.43
N THR A 364 -35.53 19.38 -10.55
CA THR A 364 -34.27 19.05 -9.85
C THR A 364 -33.97 20.11 -8.80
N GLN A 365 -33.83 19.75 -7.53
CA GLN A 365 -33.30 20.65 -6.51
C GLN A 365 -31.77 20.56 -6.56
N GLN A 366 -31.13 21.53 -7.22
CA GLN A 366 -29.68 21.53 -7.45
C GLN A 366 -28.96 22.17 -6.25
N VAL A 367 -28.13 21.38 -5.55
CA VAL A 367 -27.08 21.96 -4.69
C VAL A 367 -26.01 22.55 -5.63
N PRO A 368 -25.73 23.86 -5.58
CA PRO A 368 -24.80 24.50 -6.53
C PRO A 368 -23.40 23.89 -6.46
N HIS A 369 -22.75 23.74 -7.62
CA HIS A 369 -21.41 23.14 -7.79
C HIS A 369 -21.24 21.68 -7.32
N CYS A 370 -22.29 21.06 -6.77
CA CYS A 370 -22.27 19.66 -6.39
C CYS A 370 -22.88 18.77 -7.48
N GLN A 371 -22.10 17.82 -7.96
CA GLN A 371 -22.61 16.60 -8.52
C GLN A 371 -22.94 15.65 -7.37
N LEU A 372 -24.20 15.58 -7.02
CA LEU A 372 -24.85 14.41 -6.44
C LEU A 372 -24.11 13.07 -6.95
N LEU A 373 -23.79 12.05 -6.13
CA LEU A 373 -23.03 10.77 -6.40
C LEU A 373 -23.80 9.39 -6.35
N PHE A 374 -24.41 8.84 -7.42
CA PHE A 374 -25.60 7.92 -7.36
C PHE A 374 -25.68 6.65 -6.43
N GLY A 375 -26.87 5.98 -6.23
CA GLY A 375 -26.87 4.60 -5.65
C GLY A 375 -28.00 3.80 -4.89
N SER A 376 -29.09 3.22 -5.47
CA SER A 376 -30.11 2.30 -4.81
C SER A 376 -31.52 2.84 -4.30
N LYS A 377 -31.95 4.07 -4.60
CA LYS A 377 -33.21 4.76 -4.24
C LYS A 377 -33.61 5.18 -2.74
N ASN A 378 -32.83 4.99 -1.63
CA ASN A 378 -32.91 5.72 -0.28
C ASN A 378 -31.70 6.49 0.45
N SER A 379 -30.40 6.33 0.17
CA SER A 379 -29.25 7.16 0.63
C SER A 379 -29.32 8.58 0.04
N THR A 380 -28.62 9.59 0.56
CA THR A 380 -28.24 10.73 -0.30
C THR A 380 -26.78 11.14 -0.12
N GLY A 381 -26.19 11.86 -1.10
CA GLY A 381 -24.77 12.21 -1.07
C GLY A 381 -24.32 13.17 -2.17
N PHE A 382 -23.11 13.73 -2.04
CA PHE A 382 -22.71 14.86 -2.90
C PHE A 382 -21.19 14.88 -3.11
N ASN A 383 -20.76 14.98 -4.38
CA ASN A 383 -19.39 15.32 -4.79
C ASN A 383 -19.39 16.73 -5.34
N CYS A 384 -18.64 17.59 -4.66
CA CYS A 384 -18.50 18.99 -5.02
C CYS A 384 -17.03 19.31 -5.32
N ASN A 385 -16.27 18.33 -5.84
CA ASN A 385 -14.83 18.41 -6.16
C ASN A 385 -14.53 19.31 -7.38
N ASP A 386 -15.34 20.34 -7.62
CA ASP A 386 -15.09 21.36 -8.61
C ASP A 386 -13.93 22.25 -8.13
N SER A 387 -12.80 22.19 -8.82
CA SER A 387 -11.59 22.97 -8.51
C SER A 387 -11.81 24.50 -8.42
N SER A 388 -12.93 25.02 -8.93
CA SER A 388 -13.33 26.43 -8.83
C SER A 388 -14.09 26.80 -7.55
N LEU A 389 -14.56 25.81 -6.78
CA LEU A 389 -15.39 25.98 -5.58
C LEU A 389 -14.60 26.61 -4.42
N ARG A 390 -15.15 27.69 -3.84
CA ARG A 390 -14.50 28.50 -2.79
C ARG A 390 -15.24 28.53 -1.45
N GLU A 391 -16.51 28.16 -1.44
CA GLU A 391 -17.37 28.13 -0.26
C GLU A 391 -17.97 26.73 -0.11
N PHE A 392 -18.18 26.29 1.12
CA PHE A 392 -18.82 25.00 1.37
C PHE A 392 -20.28 25.04 0.90
N PRO A 393 -20.72 24.12 0.02
CA PRO A 393 -22.07 24.15 -0.52
C PRO A 393 -23.15 24.02 0.56
N THR A 394 -24.35 24.51 0.28
CA THR A 394 -25.48 24.50 1.22
C THR A 394 -26.75 23.99 0.54
N GLY A 395 -27.72 23.56 1.35
CA GLY A 395 -28.97 22.97 0.85
C GLY A 395 -28.92 21.45 0.63
N PHE A 396 -27.98 20.75 1.26
CA PHE A 396 -27.96 19.29 1.34
C PHE A 396 -29.27 18.77 1.99
N PRO A 397 -29.94 17.74 1.42
CA PRO A 397 -31.09 17.06 2.02
C PRO A 397 -30.75 16.44 3.38
N THR A 398 -31.76 16.33 4.26
CA THR A 398 -31.59 15.83 5.63
C THR A 398 -31.04 14.41 5.72
N GLU A 399 -31.31 13.61 4.70
CA GLU A 399 -30.93 12.22 4.52
C GLU A 399 -29.52 12.04 3.92
N THR A 400 -28.66 13.08 3.96
CA THR A 400 -27.31 13.03 3.38
C THR A 400 -26.38 12.15 4.19
N THR A 401 -25.95 11.04 3.58
CA THR A 401 -25.05 10.04 4.16
C THR A 401 -23.58 10.22 3.75
N THR A 402 -23.29 10.96 2.68
CA THR A 402 -21.89 11.22 2.27
C THR A 402 -21.70 12.57 1.61
N ILE A 403 -20.71 13.32 2.07
CA ILE A 403 -20.26 14.55 1.42
C ILE A 403 -18.79 14.37 1.06
N SER A 404 -18.47 14.53 -0.21
CA SER A 404 -17.13 14.63 -0.75
C SER A 404 -16.93 16.01 -1.35
N VAL A 405 -16.02 16.78 -0.79
CA VAL A 405 -15.57 18.05 -1.34
C VAL A 405 -14.06 18.06 -1.25
N GLN A 406 -13.41 17.50 -2.26
CA GLN A 406 -11.97 17.29 -2.30
C GLN A 406 -11.32 18.10 -3.42
N SER A 407 -10.07 18.52 -3.22
CA SER A 407 -9.26 19.23 -4.23
C SER A 407 -9.89 20.56 -4.70
N THR A 408 -10.56 21.29 -3.80
CA THR A 408 -11.20 22.59 -4.06
C THR A 408 -10.48 23.74 -3.34
N GLN A 409 -11.04 24.95 -3.39
CA GLN A 409 -10.45 26.16 -2.79
C GLN A 409 -11.20 26.62 -1.52
N ILE A 410 -11.98 25.74 -0.88
CA ILE A 410 -12.75 26.08 0.33
C ILE A 410 -11.82 26.32 1.52
N SER A 411 -12.00 27.47 2.19
CA SER A 411 -11.18 27.88 3.34
C SER A 411 -11.88 27.82 4.71
N SER A 412 -13.20 27.62 4.74
CA SER A 412 -14.00 27.57 5.97
C SER A 412 -15.33 26.83 5.80
N LEU A 413 -15.83 26.22 6.88
CA LEU A 413 -17.22 25.75 7.01
C LEU A 413 -17.99 26.59 8.05
N GLY A 414 -19.29 26.79 7.83
CA GLY A 414 -20.17 27.37 8.85
C GLY A 414 -20.51 26.36 9.94
N ALA A 415 -20.73 26.82 11.18
CA ALA A 415 -21.02 25.95 12.33
C ALA A 415 -22.25 25.04 12.13
N GLU A 416 -23.23 25.53 11.39
CA GLU A 416 -24.50 24.83 11.14
C GLU A 416 -24.47 23.99 9.85
N ALA A 417 -23.35 23.96 9.12
CA ALA A 417 -23.24 23.40 7.76
C ALA A 417 -23.63 21.91 7.65
N LEU A 418 -23.45 21.14 8.73
CA LEU A 418 -23.80 19.71 8.81
C LEU A 418 -24.94 19.42 9.80
N LYS A 419 -25.50 20.44 10.46
CA LYS A 419 -26.44 20.28 11.59
C LYS A 419 -27.73 19.53 11.21
N GLY A 420 -28.17 19.69 9.97
CA GLY A 420 -29.35 19.06 9.41
C GLY A 420 -29.13 17.65 8.86
N LEU A 421 -27.95 17.04 9.02
CA LEU A 421 -27.54 15.81 8.34
C LEU A 421 -27.34 14.63 9.32
N PRO A 422 -28.36 14.18 10.08
CA PRO A 422 -28.20 13.14 11.09
C PRO A 422 -27.71 11.79 10.56
N GLU A 423 -27.91 11.53 9.26
CA GLU A 423 -27.53 10.30 8.59
C GLU A 423 -26.09 10.30 8.03
N LEU A 424 -25.29 11.38 8.22
CA LEU A 424 -23.96 11.51 7.59
C LEU A 424 -22.97 10.44 8.10
N GLN A 425 -22.46 9.63 7.17
CA GLN A 425 -21.58 8.49 7.46
C GLN A 425 -20.14 8.68 7.00
N SER A 426 -19.91 9.43 5.92
CA SER A 426 -18.59 9.92 5.55
C SER A 426 -18.60 11.40 5.25
N LEU A 427 -17.48 12.02 5.59
CA LEU A 427 -17.16 13.39 5.20
C LEU A 427 -15.72 13.43 4.70
N TYR A 428 -15.56 13.65 3.40
CA TYR A 428 -14.26 13.82 2.75
C TYR A 428 -14.10 15.30 2.40
N LEU A 429 -13.15 15.96 3.05
CA LEU A 429 -12.84 17.38 2.90
C LEU A 429 -11.36 17.57 2.59
N SER A 430 -10.71 16.59 1.96
CA SER A 430 -9.26 16.61 1.76
C SER A 430 -8.79 17.50 0.61
N ASN A 431 -7.54 17.95 0.67
CA ASN A 431 -6.91 18.83 -0.31
C ASN A 431 -7.68 20.15 -0.54
N ASN A 432 -8.12 20.80 0.54
CA ASN A 432 -8.72 22.14 0.51
C ASN A 432 -7.86 23.14 1.30
N GLN A 433 -8.41 24.30 1.68
CA GLN A 433 -7.71 25.37 2.40
C GLN A 433 -8.22 25.57 3.84
N LEU A 434 -8.86 24.56 4.45
CA LEU A 434 -9.51 24.70 5.76
C LEU A 434 -8.49 25.00 6.86
N LYS A 435 -8.66 26.12 7.58
CA LYS A 435 -7.77 26.52 8.69
C LYS A 435 -8.28 26.13 10.07
N THR A 436 -9.60 26.08 10.23
CA THR A 436 -10.30 25.72 11.46
C THR A 436 -11.60 24.99 11.13
N LEU A 437 -12.08 24.18 12.07
CA LEU A 437 -13.44 23.65 12.06
C LEU A 437 -14.25 24.29 13.19
N PRO A 438 -15.50 24.71 12.95
CA PRO A 438 -16.34 25.33 13.98
C PRO A 438 -16.73 24.34 15.09
N ASP A 439 -16.98 24.86 16.30
CA ASP A 439 -17.47 24.06 17.42
C ASP A 439 -18.83 23.43 17.11
N GLY A 440 -19.05 22.21 17.62
CA GLY A 440 -20.29 21.48 17.44
C GLY A 440 -20.59 20.99 16.02
N LEU A 441 -19.68 21.15 15.05
CA LEU A 441 -19.86 20.76 13.65
C LEU A 441 -20.37 19.31 13.48
N PHE A 442 -19.88 18.40 14.32
CA PHE A 442 -20.25 16.97 14.29
C PHE A 442 -21.24 16.56 15.40
N ARG A 443 -21.87 17.51 16.11
CA ARG A 443 -22.73 17.22 17.28
C ARG A 443 -23.92 16.30 16.96
N ASN A 444 -24.46 16.39 15.75
CA ASN A 444 -25.65 15.65 15.33
C ASN A 444 -25.34 14.46 14.41
N LEU A 445 -24.11 13.94 14.36
CA LEU A 445 -23.68 12.94 13.37
C LEU A 445 -23.39 11.55 13.97
N PRO A 446 -24.34 10.88 14.65
CA PRO A 446 -24.08 9.63 15.39
C PRO A 446 -23.59 8.46 14.50
N HIS A 447 -23.71 8.60 13.18
CA HIS A 447 -23.37 7.57 12.20
C HIS A 447 -22.10 7.86 11.40
N LEU A 448 -21.29 8.86 11.78
CA LEU A 448 -20.04 9.21 11.08
C LEU A 448 -18.94 8.16 11.34
N HIS A 449 -18.62 7.34 10.34
CA HIS A 449 -17.64 6.26 10.44
C HIS A 449 -16.28 6.57 9.78
N SER A 450 -16.25 7.47 8.80
CA SER A 450 -15.02 7.89 8.12
C SER A 450 -14.97 9.40 7.96
N LEU A 451 -13.83 9.99 8.34
CA LEU A 451 -13.58 11.42 8.23
C LEU A 451 -12.18 11.66 7.67
N ASP A 452 -12.13 12.25 6.47
CA ASP A 452 -10.88 12.68 5.85
C ASP A 452 -10.82 14.20 5.79
N LEU A 453 -9.85 14.76 6.50
CA LEU A 453 -9.53 16.18 6.59
C LEU A 453 -8.10 16.45 6.07
N SER A 454 -7.50 15.48 5.36
CA SER A 454 -6.09 15.53 4.96
C SER A 454 -5.77 16.63 3.95
N GLY A 455 -4.53 17.13 3.92
CA GLY A 455 -4.12 18.14 2.93
C GLY A 455 -4.83 19.48 3.10
N ASN A 456 -5.12 19.88 4.33
CA ASN A 456 -5.70 21.18 4.67
C ASN A 456 -4.68 22.05 5.42
N LEU A 457 -5.15 23.16 6.00
CA LEU A 457 -4.33 24.13 6.73
C LEU A 457 -4.68 24.15 8.24
N LEU A 458 -5.19 23.04 8.78
CA LEU A 458 -5.70 22.97 10.17
C LEU A 458 -4.55 23.09 11.18
N GLU A 459 -4.58 24.13 12.01
CA GLU A 459 -3.56 24.37 13.06
C GLU A 459 -3.95 23.78 14.43
N ASP A 460 -5.25 23.73 14.73
CA ASP A 460 -5.85 23.20 15.97
C ASP A 460 -7.31 22.80 15.71
N LEU A 461 -7.88 21.96 16.59
CA LEU A 461 -9.27 21.51 16.55
C LEU A 461 -9.95 21.73 17.90
N VAL A 462 -11.24 22.10 17.88
CA VAL A 462 -12.01 22.36 19.10
C VAL A 462 -12.03 21.11 20.01
N PRO A 463 -11.83 21.22 21.34
CA PRO A 463 -11.64 20.06 22.22
C PRO A 463 -12.73 18.99 22.12
N GLU A 464 -13.99 19.39 22.01
CA GLU A 464 -15.15 18.49 22.01
C GLU A 464 -15.67 18.16 20.60
N LEU A 465 -14.89 18.49 19.55
CA LEU A 465 -15.29 18.35 18.15
C LEU A 465 -15.78 16.92 17.83
N PHE A 466 -15.08 15.90 18.33
CA PHE A 466 -15.37 14.49 18.05
C PHE A 466 -16.26 13.81 19.10
N LYS A 467 -16.71 14.52 20.14
CA LYS A 467 -17.42 13.95 21.32
C LYS A 467 -18.66 13.11 20.99
N ASN A 468 -19.30 13.35 19.85
CA ASN A 468 -20.56 12.72 19.45
C ASN A 468 -20.41 11.76 18.25
N VAL A 469 -19.19 11.50 17.78
CA VAL A 469 -18.87 10.65 16.62
C VAL A 469 -18.03 9.43 17.02
N GLY A 470 -18.40 8.77 18.12
CA GLY A 470 -17.68 7.60 18.65
C GLY A 470 -17.62 6.38 17.72
N SER A 471 -18.44 6.38 16.66
CA SER A 471 -18.50 5.38 15.59
C SER A 471 -17.41 5.53 14.51
N LEU A 472 -16.53 6.54 14.61
CA LEU A 472 -15.41 6.72 13.67
C LEU A 472 -14.45 5.52 13.71
N ALA A 473 -14.34 4.83 12.56
CA ALA A 473 -13.39 3.74 12.31
C ALA A 473 -12.15 4.21 11.54
N TYR A 474 -12.26 5.30 10.77
CA TYR A 474 -11.17 5.95 10.03
C TYR A 474 -11.15 7.45 10.30
N LEU A 475 -9.98 7.97 10.70
CA LEU A 475 -9.73 9.40 10.84
C LEU A 475 -8.40 9.75 10.18
N ALA A 476 -8.45 10.60 9.15
CA ALA A 476 -7.27 11.13 8.49
C ALA A 476 -7.18 12.65 8.65
N LEU A 477 -6.06 13.07 9.22
CA LEU A 477 -5.67 14.45 9.49
C LEU A 477 -4.30 14.74 8.86
N SER A 478 -3.82 13.89 7.95
CA SER A 478 -2.51 13.97 7.31
C SER A 478 -2.28 15.29 6.61
N ARG A 479 -1.02 15.73 6.48
CA ARG A 479 -0.66 16.93 5.69
C ARG A 479 -1.45 18.19 6.12
N ASN A 480 -1.53 18.41 7.44
CA ASN A 480 -2.10 19.60 8.06
C ASN A 480 -1.02 20.39 8.82
N GLN A 481 -1.40 21.30 9.71
CA GLN A 481 -0.49 22.15 10.47
C GLN A 481 -0.58 21.92 11.99
N LEU A 482 -1.18 20.82 12.44
CA LEU A 482 -1.47 20.52 13.85
C LEU A 482 -0.17 20.48 14.66
N ALA A 483 -0.07 21.31 15.69
CA ALA A 483 1.13 21.42 16.52
C ALA A 483 1.07 20.59 17.82
N GLU A 484 -0.14 20.31 18.31
CA GLU A 484 -0.45 19.61 19.55
C GLU A 484 -1.67 18.70 19.34
N LEU A 485 -1.79 17.63 20.13
CA LEU A 485 -3.00 16.81 20.20
C LEU A 485 -3.74 17.06 21.51
N ARG A 486 -5.08 17.06 21.48
CA ARG A 486 -5.90 17.15 22.70
C ARG A 486 -6.50 15.77 23.03
N PRO A 487 -6.37 15.25 24.26
CA PRO A 487 -6.96 13.95 24.61
C PRO A 487 -8.47 13.84 24.38
N SER A 488 -9.20 14.94 24.56
CA SER A 488 -10.64 15.03 24.33
C SER A 488 -11.07 14.71 22.89
N TRP A 489 -10.16 14.82 21.90
CA TRP A 489 -10.43 14.44 20.52
C TRP A 489 -10.63 12.92 20.34
N PHE A 490 -10.04 12.11 21.22
CA PHE A 490 -9.97 10.65 21.08
C PHE A 490 -10.72 9.90 22.20
N GLU A 491 -11.13 10.60 23.25
CA GLU A 491 -11.77 10.03 24.47
C GLU A 491 -13.02 9.17 24.18
N THR A 492 -13.69 9.42 23.04
CA THR A 492 -14.92 8.74 22.61
C THR A 492 -14.75 7.82 21.40
N LEU A 493 -13.57 7.79 20.77
CA LEU A 493 -13.33 7.10 19.49
C LEU A 493 -12.87 5.64 19.69
N GLU A 494 -13.63 4.87 20.48
CA GLU A 494 -13.22 3.51 20.89
C GLU A 494 -13.21 2.50 19.72
N ASP A 495 -13.98 2.78 18.65
CA ASP A 495 -14.08 1.97 17.42
C ASP A 495 -12.99 2.28 16.35
N LEU A 496 -12.08 3.23 16.61
CA LEU A 496 -11.12 3.71 15.62
C LEU A 496 -10.07 2.65 15.26
N LYS A 497 -9.94 2.32 13.96
CA LYS A 497 -9.04 1.28 13.43
C LYS A 497 -7.80 1.84 12.72
N LYS A 498 -7.94 2.99 12.07
CA LYS A 498 -6.85 3.70 11.37
C LYS A 498 -6.85 5.17 11.76
N LEU A 499 -5.68 5.66 12.14
CA LEU A 499 -5.44 7.07 12.46
C LEU A 499 -4.22 7.56 11.69
N HIS A 500 -4.43 8.50 10.78
CA HIS A 500 -3.36 9.14 10.02
C HIS A 500 -3.16 10.57 10.51
N LEU A 501 -1.98 10.84 11.05
CA LEU A 501 -1.54 12.13 11.61
C LEU A 501 -0.21 12.59 10.97
N ASP A 502 0.22 11.93 9.91
CA ASP A 502 1.50 12.19 9.23
C ASP A 502 1.57 13.58 8.61
N HIS A 503 2.79 14.07 8.36
CA HIS A 503 3.05 15.38 7.75
C HIS A 503 2.34 16.56 8.47
N ASN A 504 2.37 16.55 9.81
CA ASN A 504 1.89 17.63 10.68
C ASN A 504 3.07 18.31 11.41
N ARG A 505 2.80 19.05 12.49
CA ARG A 505 3.81 19.79 13.30
C ARG A 505 3.86 19.32 14.75
N LEU A 506 3.38 18.10 15.03
CA LEU A 506 3.21 17.59 16.41
C LEU A 506 4.57 17.47 17.10
N LYS A 507 4.73 18.14 18.25
CA LYS A 507 6.00 18.12 19.03
C LYS A 507 6.02 17.07 20.13
N GLU A 508 4.84 16.73 20.65
CA GLU A 508 4.60 15.73 21.67
C GLU A 508 3.19 15.14 21.50
N ILE A 509 2.96 13.99 22.14
CA ILE A 509 1.67 13.31 22.21
C ILE A 509 1.32 13.18 23.70
N PRO A 510 0.27 13.84 24.20
CA PRO A 510 -0.13 13.71 25.60
C PRO A 510 -0.52 12.29 25.99
N THR A 511 -0.18 11.91 27.23
CA THR A 511 -0.22 10.54 27.77
C THR A 511 -1.59 9.86 27.81
N SER A 512 -2.68 10.61 27.64
CA SER A 512 -4.03 10.07 27.57
C SER A 512 -4.64 10.03 26.16
N CYS A 513 -3.99 10.61 25.14
CA CYS A 513 -4.59 10.75 23.81
C CYS A 513 -5.04 9.42 23.20
N PHE A 514 -4.21 8.39 23.24
CA PHE A 514 -4.53 7.12 22.55
C PHE A 514 -5.10 6.04 23.49
N ARG A 515 -5.37 6.40 24.75
CA ARG A 515 -5.74 5.44 25.81
C ARG A 515 -7.04 4.67 25.54
N LYS A 516 -7.95 5.27 24.77
CA LYS A 516 -9.27 4.72 24.44
C LYS A 516 -9.33 4.02 23.09
N LEU A 517 -8.31 4.19 22.24
CA LEU A 517 -8.27 3.67 20.86
C LEU A 517 -7.88 2.18 20.84
N THR A 518 -8.60 1.34 21.60
CA THR A 518 -8.18 -0.04 21.86
C THR A 518 -8.18 -0.92 20.60
N LEU A 519 -9.05 -0.62 19.63
CA LEU A 519 -9.19 -1.34 18.36
C LEU A 519 -8.28 -0.80 17.23
N LEU A 520 -7.37 0.14 17.53
CA LEU A 520 -6.50 0.75 16.52
C LEU A 520 -5.48 -0.26 15.99
N LEU A 521 -5.46 -0.46 14.68
CA LEU A 521 -4.58 -1.39 13.96
C LEU A 521 -3.38 -0.68 13.33
N SER A 522 -3.58 0.55 12.83
CA SER A 522 -2.54 1.34 12.17
C SER A 522 -2.54 2.79 12.67
N LEU A 523 -1.34 3.28 13.00
CA LEU A 523 -1.08 4.64 13.42
C LEU A 523 0.10 5.20 12.63
N ASP A 524 -0.15 6.20 11.80
CA ASP A 524 0.90 6.95 11.11
C ASP A 524 1.11 8.32 11.77
N LEU A 525 2.32 8.51 12.31
CA LEU A 525 2.82 9.73 12.94
C LEU A 525 4.06 10.27 12.22
N SER A 526 4.39 9.74 11.03
CA SER A 526 5.60 10.11 10.31
C SER A 526 5.63 11.58 9.87
N SER A 527 6.81 12.12 9.58
CA SER A 527 7.00 13.50 9.13
C SER A 527 6.37 14.54 10.07
N ASN A 528 6.61 14.40 11.38
CA ASN A 528 6.18 15.32 12.43
C ASN A 528 7.40 15.93 13.16
N LEU A 529 7.18 16.60 14.31
CA LEU A 529 8.23 17.27 15.10
C LEU A 529 8.47 16.59 16.46
N LEU A 530 8.10 15.31 16.61
CA LEU A 530 8.18 14.59 17.89
C LEU A 530 9.62 14.47 18.38
N ARG A 531 9.87 14.86 19.63
CA ARG A 531 11.24 14.90 20.21
C ARG A 531 11.56 13.79 21.20
N CYS A 532 10.57 13.33 21.95
CA CYS A 532 10.74 12.36 23.02
C CYS A 532 9.54 11.40 23.03
N LEU A 533 9.78 10.09 23.16
CA LEU A 533 8.71 9.10 23.35
C LEU A 533 8.64 8.61 24.80
N SER A 534 7.43 8.30 25.28
CA SER A 534 7.18 7.84 26.66
C SER A 534 6.25 6.62 26.73
N PRO A 535 6.26 5.80 27.80
CA PRO A 535 5.48 4.55 27.88
C PRO A 535 3.98 4.76 27.94
N GLU A 536 3.53 5.93 28.38
CA GLU A 536 2.12 6.27 28.42
C GLU A 536 1.60 6.72 27.05
N MET A 537 2.47 7.15 26.12
CA MET A 537 2.11 7.67 24.80
C MET A 537 1.28 6.70 23.96
N PHE A 538 1.67 5.42 23.94
CA PHE A 538 1.02 4.35 23.17
C PHE A 538 0.21 3.40 24.06
N ARG A 539 -0.06 3.79 25.30
CA ARG A 539 -0.79 2.95 26.26
C ARG A 539 -2.24 2.81 25.81
N GLY A 540 -2.74 1.57 25.76
CA GLY A 540 -4.11 1.25 25.34
C GLY A 540 -4.21 0.74 23.90
N LEU A 541 -3.16 0.91 23.08
CA LEU A 541 -3.09 0.47 21.69
C LEU A 541 -2.81 -1.05 21.57
N THR A 542 -3.69 -1.87 22.14
CA THR A 542 -3.46 -3.31 22.36
C THR A 542 -3.51 -4.17 21.10
N PHE A 543 -4.10 -3.68 20.01
CA PHE A 543 -4.22 -4.37 18.72
C PHE A 543 -3.40 -3.72 17.59
N LEU A 544 -2.53 -2.75 17.91
CA LEU A 544 -1.72 -2.03 16.93
C LEU A 544 -0.70 -2.95 16.26
N THR A 545 -0.73 -3.05 14.93
CA THR A 545 0.16 -3.89 14.13
C THR A 545 1.18 -3.07 13.34
N VAL A 546 0.85 -1.82 12.98
CA VAL A 546 1.73 -0.90 12.24
C VAL A 546 1.86 0.42 12.99
N LEU A 547 3.09 0.80 13.32
CA LEU A 547 3.45 2.11 13.87
C LEU A 547 4.56 2.74 13.04
N ASN A 548 4.21 3.82 12.34
CA ASN A 548 5.15 4.61 11.55
C ASN A 548 5.51 5.90 12.27
N LEU A 549 6.78 6.06 12.66
CA LEU A 549 7.33 7.23 13.34
C LEU A 549 8.45 7.91 12.51
N ASN A 550 8.66 7.49 11.26
CA ASN A 550 9.76 7.97 10.40
C ASN A 550 9.78 9.50 10.27
N ASN A 551 10.96 10.08 10.02
CA ASN A 551 11.11 11.52 9.77
C ASN A 551 10.61 12.42 10.94
N ASN A 552 10.88 12.04 12.19
CA ASN A 552 10.58 12.83 13.39
C ASN A 552 11.86 13.09 14.19
N PRO A 553 12.15 14.30 14.71
CA PRO A 553 13.40 14.61 15.42
C PRO A 553 13.49 14.02 16.85
N ILE A 554 13.30 12.72 17.00
CA ILE A 554 13.25 11.95 18.25
C ILE A 554 14.67 11.80 18.81
N ARG A 555 14.98 12.59 19.84
CA ARG A 555 16.29 12.58 20.51
C ARG A 555 16.39 11.51 21.59
N SER A 556 15.27 11.09 22.17
CA SER A 556 15.25 10.07 23.21
C SER A 556 13.93 9.30 23.24
N ILE A 557 14.03 8.04 23.66
CA ILE A 557 12.90 7.14 23.90
C ILE A 557 13.02 6.66 25.34
N ALA A 558 11.94 6.68 26.11
CA ALA A 558 11.95 6.15 27.47
C ALA A 558 11.95 4.61 27.48
N PRO A 559 12.57 3.95 28.47
CA PRO A 559 12.45 2.50 28.64
C PRO A 559 10.99 2.06 28.76
N ASN A 560 10.64 0.91 28.18
CA ASN A 560 9.28 0.37 28.09
C ASN A 560 8.30 1.16 27.18
N THR A 561 8.74 2.08 26.32
CA THR A 561 7.84 2.88 25.46
C THR A 561 6.82 2.04 24.69
N PHE A 562 7.23 0.90 24.13
CA PHE A 562 6.36 0.03 23.32
C PHE A 562 5.72 -1.13 24.11
N ARG A 563 5.75 -1.09 25.45
CA ARG A 563 5.15 -2.16 26.30
C ARG A 563 3.62 -2.21 26.20
N GLY A 564 2.98 -1.10 25.80
CA GLY A 564 1.53 -1.01 25.59
C GLY A 564 1.03 -1.61 24.28
N THR A 565 1.93 -1.96 23.35
CA THR A 565 1.65 -2.35 21.96
C THR A 565 2.20 -3.75 21.65
N PRO A 566 1.69 -4.83 22.27
CA PRO A 566 2.29 -6.17 22.20
C PRO A 566 2.13 -6.87 20.84
N THR A 567 1.28 -6.35 19.96
CA THR A 567 0.92 -6.92 18.65
C THR A 567 1.62 -6.28 17.46
N LEU A 568 2.59 -5.37 17.69
CA LEU A 568 3.29 -4.68 16.60
C LEU A 568 4.04 -5.68 15.72
N TRP A 569 3.74 -5.63 14.42
CA TRP A 569 4.44 -6.36 13.36
C TRP A 569 5.47 -5.48 12.64
N ILE A 570 5.14 -4.20 12.41
CA ILE A 570 6.03 -3.20 11.80
C ILE A 570 6.22 -2.04 12.76
N LEU A 571 7.49 -1.75 13.07
CA LEU A 571 7.91 -0.53 13.75
C LEU A 571 8.95 0.20 12.90
N SER A 572 8.61 1.40 12.46
CA SER A 572 9.49 2.24 11.63
C SER A 572 9.91 3.50 12.41
N LEU A 573 11.22 3.64 12.61
CA LEU A 573 11.90 4.73 13.33
C LEU A 573 13.05 5.32 12.47
N SER A 574 12.92 5.24 11.14
CA SER A 574 13.90 5.76 10.18
C SER A 574 14.00 7.29 10.20
N ASN A 575 15.21 7.81 10.05
CA ASN A 575 15.48 9.25 9.95
C ASN A 575 14.89 10.03 11.14
N THR A 576 15.19 9.57 12.37
CA THR A 576 14.70 10.23 13.60
C THR A 576 15.77 10.97 14.41
N GLY A 577 17.06 10.77 14.10
CA GLY A 577 18.16 11.40 14.83
C GLY A 577 18.40 10.81 16.22
N LEU A 578 17.94 9.58 16.47
CA LEU A 578 18.24 8.83 17.69
C LEU A 578 19.75 8.63 17.82
N THR A 579 20.32 8.95 18.99
CA THR A 579 21.75 8.70 19.28
C THR A 579 21.99 7.47 20.14
N HIS A 580 20.98 7.10 20.94
CA HIS A 580 21.03 6.03 21.92
C HIS A 580 19.64 5.37 21.99
N VAL A 581 19.61 4.05 22.06
CA VAL A 581 18.41 3.26 22.29
C VAL A 581 18.51 2.59 23.66
N PRO A 582 17.53 2.75 24.57
CA PRO A 582 17.60 2.10 25.88
C PRO A 582 17.63 0.57 25.80
N ALA A 583 18.46 -0.05 26.64
CA ALA A 583 18.47 -1.49 26.87
C ALA A 583 17.04 -2.04 27.06
N GLY A 584 16.71 -3.09 26.30
CA GLY A 584 15.44 -3.79 26.39
C GLY A 584 14.21 -3.06 25.83
N LEU A 585 14.37 -1.92 25.12
CA LEU A 585 13.25 -1.15 24.56
C LEU A 585 12.25 -2.01 23.76
N PHE A 586 12.75 -2.94 22.95
CA PHE A 586 11.93 -3.77 22.06
C PHE A 586 11.60 -5.17 22.62
N GLN A 587 12.08 -5.54 23.83
CA GLN A 587 11.91 -6.90 24.38
C GLN A 587 10.44 -7.31 24.64
N SER A 588 9.52 -6.35 24.69
CA SER A 588 8.09 -6.61 24.79
C SER A 588 7.42 -7.00 23.47
N LEU A 589 8.06 -6.74 22.32
CA LEU A 589 7.47 -6.85 20.98
C LEU A 589 7.62 -8.25 20.39
N LYS A 590 6.96 -9.23 21.02
CA LYS A 590 7.01 -10.67 20.64
C LYS A 590 6.34 -11.02 19.30
N GLN A 591 5.92 -10.03 18.52
CA GLN A 591 5.28 -10.17 17.21
C GLN A 591 5.92 -9.27 16.14
N LEU A 592 7.05 -8.63 16.43
CA LEU A 592 7.76 -7.74 15.50
C LEU A 592 8.45 -8.49 14.35
N GLY A 593 7.98 -8.29 13.12
CA GLY A 593 8.56 -8.88 11.90
C GLY A 593 9.41 -7.90 11.08
N ARG A 594 9.22 -6.59 11.24
CA ARG A 594 10.12 -5.58 10.69
C ARG A 594 10.42 -4.48 11.70
N LEU A 595 11.70 -4.25 11.95
CA LEU A 595 12.24 -3.14 12.73
C LEU A 595 13.15 -2.28 11.86
N ASP A 596 12.76 -1.04 11.63
CA ASP A 596 13.55 -0.08 10.85
C ASP A 596 14.10 1.01 11.77
N LEU A 597 15.43 1.02 11.92
CA LEU A 597 16.21 2.01 12.68
C LEU A 597 17.17 2.80 11.77
N SER A 598 16.92 2.79 10.45
CA SER A 598 17.80 3.39 9.45
C SER A 598 17.96 4.91 9.60
N ALA A 599 19.03 5.47 9.01
CA ALA A 599 19.28 6.91 8.92
C ALA A 599 19.23 7.67 10.27
N ASN A 600 19.71 7.04 11.35
CA ASN A 600 19.79 7.66 12.68
C ASN A 600 21.25 7.99 13.07
N GLU A 601 21.44 8.49 14.29
CA GLU A 601 22.76 8.87 14.84
C GLU A 601 23.24 7.83 15.88
N ILE A 602 22.74 6.59 15.80
CA ILE A 602 22.99 5.54 16.79
C ILE A 602 24.42 5.02 16.64
N THR A 603 25.14 5.01 17.76
CA THR A 603 26.53 4.50 17.79
C THR A 603 26.63 3.07 18.31
N SER A 604 25.74 2.63 19.20
CA SER A 604 25.77 1.26 19.74
C SER A 604 24.38 0.82 20.18
N LEU A 605 24.10 -0.49 20.05
CA LEU A 605 22.88 -1.12 20.53
C LEU A 605 23.21 -2.26 21.49
N ASP A 606 22.38 -2.41 22.52
CA ASP A 606 22.47 -3.54 23.45
C ASP A 606 21.75 -4.77 22.86
N SER A 607 22.43 -5.92 22.86
CA SER A 607 21.92 -7.19 22.35
C SER A 607 21.51 -8.14 23.48
N PRO A 608 20.41 -8.91 23.37
CA PRO A 608 19.47 -8.96 22.24
C PRO A 608 18.45 -7.80 22.27
N LEU A 609 18.08 -7.30 21.08
CA LEU A 609 17.04 -6.26 20.93
C LEU A 609 15.66 -6.79 21.30
N VAL A 610 15.33 -7.97 20.80
CA VAL A 610 14.06 -8.68 20.98
C VAL A 610 14.34 -10.18 21.07
N ASN A 611 13.46 -10.95 21.71
CA ASN A 611 13.54 -12.41 21.68
C ASN A 611 12.82 -12.92 20.43
N VAL A 612 13.58 -13.41 19.44
CA VAL A 612 13.10 -13.76 18.10
C VAL A 612 12.28 -15.05 18.16
N THR A 613 11.07 -15.03 17.59
CA THR A 613 10.13 -16.18 17.57
C THR A 613 9.65 -16.57 16.18
N PHE A 614 9.98 -15.78 15.16
CA PHE A 614 9.74 -15.96 13.72
C PHE A 614 10.67 -14.98 12.97
N ALA A 615 10.68 -14.98 11.64
CA ALA A 615 11.58 -14.14 10.85
C ALA A 615 11.42 -12.64 11.17
N LEU A 616 12.55 -11.98 11.48
CA LEU A 616 12.64 -10.55 11.77
C LEU A 616 13.62 -9.92 10.76
N THR A 617 13.12 -8.96 9.97
CA THR A 617 13.96 -8.05 9.20
C THR A 617 14.33 -6.82 10.05
N LEU A 618 15.61 -6.50 10.10
CA LEU A 618 16.19 -5.40 10.86
C LEU A 618 16.99 -4.49 9.93
N ASP A 619 16.63 -3.21 9.87
CA ASP A 619 17.38 -2.19 9.15
C ASP A 619 18.17 -1.32 10.14
N LEU A 620 19.51 -1.35 10.05
CA LEU A 620 20.45 -0.55 10.84
C LEU A 620 21.24 0.44 9.98
N SER A 621 20.85 0.63 8.72
CA SER A 621 21.61 1.39 7.73
C SER A 621 21.77 2.87 8.08
N GLY A 622 22.80 3.52 7.54
CA GLY A 622 22.94 4.98 7.65
C GLY A 622 23.11 5.49 9.09
N ASN A 623 23.72 4.70 9.98
CA ASN A 623 23.99 5.05 11.37
C ASN A 623 25.52 5.08 11.66
N PRO A 624 26.01 5.94 12.56
CA PRO A 624 27.43 6.11 12.86
C PRO A 624 27.98 5.06 13.86
N TRP A 625 28.02 3.78 13.46
CA TRP A 625 28.31 2.68 14.38
C TRP A 625 29.71 2.72 15.04
N ALA A 626 29.73 2.40 16.33
CA ALA A 626 30.89 2.11 17.14
C ALA A 626 31.30 0.65 16.91
N CYS A 627 32.36 0.45 16.14
CA CYS A 627 32.91 -0.86 15.88
C CYS A 627 33.80 -1.31 17.04
N ASP A 628 33.13 -1.72 18.11
CA ASP A 628 33.68 -2.28 19.33
C ASP A 628 32.97 -3.58 19.75
N CYS A 629 33.35 -4.14 20.92
CA CYS A 629 32.78 -5.37 21.46
C CYS A 629 31.25 -5.39 21.60
N ARG A 630 30.58 -4.24 21.75
CA ARG A 630 29.12 -4.18 21.88
C ARG A 630 28.46 -4.48 20.53
N LEU A 631 29.05 -3.97 19.45
CA LEU A 631 28.62 -4.30 18.10
C LEU A 631 28.90 -5.77 17.76
N GLN A 632 30.03 -6.33 18.20
CA GLN A 632 30.27 -7.78 18.06
C GLN A 632 29.18 -8.61 18.77
N ALA A 633 28.72 -8.19 19.96
CA ALA A 633 27.64 -8.87 20.66
C ALA A 633 26.31 -8.79 19.89
N LEU A 634 26.01 -7.64 19.27
CA LEU A 634 24.86 -7.46 18.38
C LEU A 634 24.91 -8.37 17.15
N LEU A 635 26.06 -8.44 16.46
CA LEU A 635 26.24 -9.31 15.29
C LEU A 635 26.16 -10.79 15.66
N ASN A 636 26.72 -11.19 16.80
CA ASN A 636 26.57 -12.55 17.33
C ASN A 636 25.10 -12.90 17.59
N TRP A 637 24.30 -11.95 18.09
CA TRP A 637 22.86 -12.15 18.28
C TRP A 637 22.12 -12.28 16.94
N VAL A 638 22.37 -11.38 15.99
CA VAL A 638 21.77 -11.40 14.64
C VAL A 638 22.00 -12.76 13.96
N GLN A 639 23.25 -13.25 13.97
CA GLN A 639 23.61 -14.54 13.40
C GLN A 639 23.00 -15.73 14.15
N LYS A 640 23.01 -15.70 15.50
CA LYS A 640 22.53 -16.81 16.33
C LYS A 640 21.02 -17.00 16.25
N ASP A 641 20.26 -15.91 16.22
CA ASP A 641 18.80 -15.93 16.29
C ASP A 641 18.14 -15.82 14.89
N GLY A 642 18.93 -15.81 13.80
CA GLY A 642 18.42 -15.83 12.43
C GLY A 642 17.73 -14.53 12.01
N VAL A 643 18.26 -13.39 12.45
CA VAL A 643 17.73 -12.06 12.09
C VAL A 643 18.26 -11.67 10.72
N ASP A 644 17.34 -11.28 9.83
CA ASP A 644 17.65 -10.73 8.51
C ASP A 644 18.07 -9.26 8.68
N LEU A 645 19.34 -8.95 8.41
CA LEU A 645 19.86 -7.58 8.49
C LEU A 645 19.80 -6.98 7.08
N PHE A 646 18.77 -6.22 6.76
CA PHE A 646 18.55 -5.68 5.41
C PHE A 646 18.35 -4.16 5.40
N PRO A 647 19.20 -3.40 4.68
CA PRO A 647 20.41 -3.80 3.98
C PRO A 647 21.64 -3.88 4.92
N ASN A 648 22.26 -5.06 5.03
CA ASN A 648 23.47 -5.34 5.83
C ASN A 648 24.67 -4.44 5.46
N GLU A 649 24.83 -4.17 4.17
CA GLU A 649 25.96 -3.45 3.58
C GLU A 649 26.03 -1.97 3.95
N ASN A 650 24.90 -1.36 4.29
CA ASN A 650 24.81 0.06 4.66
C ASN A 650 24.96 0.27 6.17
N VAL A 651 25.29 -0.80 6.91
CA VAL A 651 25.63 -0.80 8.33
C VAL A 651 27.15 -0.68 8.45
N VAL A 652 27.64 0.55 8.67
CA VAL A 652 29.08 0.90 8.59
C VAL A 652 29.62 1.53 9.87
N CYS A 653 30.88 1.21 10.18
CA CYS A 653 31.64 1.83 11.27
C CYS A 653 31.84 3.33 11.04
N ALA A 654 31.49 4.17 12.01
CA ALA A 654 31.99 5.55 12.08
C ALA A 654 33.31 5.65 12.87
N PHE A 655 33.54 4.75 13.82
CA PHE A 655 34.74 4.71 14.67
C PHE A 655 35.00 3.30 15.23
N PRO A 656 36.22 2.97 15.74
CA PRO A 656 37.44 3.78 15.81
C PRO A 656 37.99 4.19 14.43
N LYS A 657 38.93 5.13 14.38
CA LYS A 657 39.53 5.61 13.11
C LYS A 657 40.12 4.48 12.25
N SER A 658 40.58 3.39 12.86
CA SER A 658 41.10 2.19 12.21
C SER A 658 40.02 1.38 11.47
N LEU A 659 38.75 1.48 11.90
CA LEU A 659 37.63 0.75 11.32
C LEU A 659 36.65 1.67 10.56
N LYS A 660 36.80 3.00 10.64
CA LYS A 660 35.88 3.96 10.00
C LYS A 660 35.69 3.68 8.51
N GLY A 661 34.42 3.59 8.09
CA GLY A 661 33.99 3.30 6.72
C GLY A 661 33.87 1.80 6.39
N GLN A 662 34.24 0.90 7.31
CA GLN A 662 34.12 -0.54 7.08
C GLN A 662 32.69 -1.02 7.38
N VAL A 663 32.17 -1.92 6.54
CA VAL A 663 30.91 -2.64 6.81
C VAL A 663 31.10 -3.54 8.02
N VAL A 664 30.06 -3.68 8.84
CA VAL A 664 30.18 -4.34 10.16
C VAL A 664 30.10 -5.86 10.10
N THR A 665 29.30 -6.43 9.17
CA THR A 665 29.10 -7.88 9.05
C THR A 665 30.38 -8.70 8.78
N PRO A 666 31.39 -8.25 8.01
CA PRO A 666 32.64 -9.00 7.82
C PRO A 666 33.65 -8.89 8.97
N LEU A 667 33.43 -8.03 9.97
CA LEU A 667 34.38 -7.81 11.06
C LEU A 667 34.32 -8.95 12.08
N ASN A 668 35.48 -9.44 12.49
CA ASN A 668 35.59 -10.53 13.46
C ASN A 668 35.87 -10.02 14.88
N GLY A 669 35.75 -10.94 15.84
CA GLY A 669 35.87 -10.64 17.26
C GLY A 669 37.20 -9.99 17.67
N SER A 670 38.33 -10.31 17.02
CA SER A 670 39.62 -9.69 17.36
C SER A 670 39.82 -8.30 16.73
N GLN A 671 39.06 -7.96 15.68
CA GLN A 671 39.01 -6.60 15.13
C GLN A 671 38.11 -5.67 15.95
N LEU A 672 36.93 -6.17 16.37
CA LEU A 672 35.98 -5.42 17.20
C LEU A 672 36.36 -5.39 18.68
N CYS A 673 37.06 -6.41 19.18
CA CYS A 673 37.59 -6.48 20.56
C CYS A 673 39.12 -6.53 20.59
N ALA A 674 39.78 -5.56 19.95
CA ALA A 674 41.21 -5.33 20.21
C ALA A 674 41.40 -4.78 21.63
N CYS A 675 42.18 -5.51 22.45
CA CYS A 675 42.49 -5.17 23.85
C CYS A 675 43.43 -3.96 24.01
#